data_AF-A0A0A2JZT9-F1
#
_entry.id   AF-A0A0A2JZT9-F1
#
_cell.length_a   1.000
_cell.length_b   1.000
_cell.length_c   1.000
_cell.angle_alpha   90.00
_cell.angle_beta   90.00
_cell.angle_gamma   90.00
#
_symmetry.space_group_name_H-M   'P 1'
#
loop_
_entity.id
_entity.type
_entity.pdbx_description
1 polymer ?
#
loop_
_entity_poly.entity_id
_entity_poly.type
_entity_poly.pdbx_seq_one_letter_code
_entity_poly.pdbx_strand_id
1 'polypeptide(L)'
;MFSEKGKTAPSDLEATDLAHITEDEESSEIPSTFAVKSKVHGCLQVLGAFFIFFNVWGLNLAFGTFQSFYALTYIPSSTSSDIAWIGTIQSWLLIVGGLLSGPLFDLGYNQTMIIVGSILGVIGMMMLSLAHEYYAIFLSQGVCVGLGFGLLYVPAIALVSRSFTTRRAVALGVSSSGAPVGGIIYTTMFNQLIPKVGFPWTVRLVAFVMLALFIAAAIMLLWPERHSVRVKSTQRRSLIDLRAFKDLPFWSFAIGNFFLYLGYITPFYYIPTYAETKLGTSSSMASNVLMISQASSVVGRVVLTLFAHYYGSMVAWIVCGVLSGVLCICWISADTLVRFILFAAFYGGISGALIPLPPSVFTHVCPDPKSLGTWLGMAQSLSSFATLVGPPIAGALASIGADGSADLNYLGIQLFSGTVMCFVRRTNLSHPHETLMSRDLGIRYKSHWRRTILLEKLSPKHADDLFTLTGGLEPLREALWDYMFDGPYSDAETFKTSIASKSTSTDPFFYAIIDKRNSLSTFGKAIGFLSLMRITPDHLGIEIGNVMYSAALQRTTGATEAIYLLAQHAFHELGYRRLEWKCHSLNEPSRRAALRLGFSFEGIFRQHMIIKGRNRDTAWYSILKDEWDTSLKGSMEKWLNAENFGEDGGQVRSLQDLRAESG
;
A
#
# COMPACT_ATOMS: atom_id res chain seq x y z
N MET A 1 -3.49 -25.40 -84.00
CA MET A 1 -4.44 -24.47 -84.63
C MET A 1 -5.58 -24.29 -83.63
N PHE A 2 -5.65 -23.12 -82.98
CA PHE A 2 -6.73 -22.49 -82.16
C PHE A 2 -7.55 -23.40 -81.21
N SER A 3 -7.37 -23.35 -79.88
CA SER A 3 -7.96 -22.40 -78.89
C SER A 3 -9.47 -22.22 -79.11
N GLU A 4 -10.39 -22.59 -78.21
CA GLU A 4 -10.56 -22.14 -76.82
C GLU A 4 -11.34 -23.16 -75.95
N LYS A 5 -11.02 -23.17 -74.64
CA LYS A 5 -11.77 -23.77 -73.52
C LYS A 5 -13.07 -22.95 -73.32
N GLY A 6 -14.25 -23.46 -72.95
CA GLY A 6 -14.62 -24.66 -72.20
C GLY A 6 -14.97 -24.32 -70.74
N LYS A 7 -16.27 -24.24 -70.40
CA LYS A 7 -16.98 -25.16 -69.47
C LYS A 7 -18.25 -24.57 -68.82
N THR A 8 -19.33 -25.34 -68.94
CA THR A 8 -20.55 -25.35 -68.13
C THR A 8 -20.44 -26.36 -66.98
N ALA A 9 -21.21 -26.15 -65.92
CA ALA A 9 -21.26 -26.86 -64.63
C ALA A 9 -22.00 -28.24 -64.68
N PRO A 10 -22.41 -28.88 -63.55
CA PRO A 10 -21.61 -29.56 -62.51
C PRO A 10 -22.12 -31.01 -62.21
N SER A 11 -21.31 -31.87 -61.56
CA SER A 11 -21.77 -32.90 -60.59
C SER A 11 -20.59 -33.74 -60.05
N ASP A 12 -20.48 -33.75 -58.73
CA ASP A 12 -20.09 -34.83 -57.81
C ASP A 12 -18.91 -35.76 -58.16
N LEU A 13 -17.78 -35.51 -57.49
CA LEU A 13 -16.90 -36.49 -56.84
C LEU A 13 -15.65 -35.75 -56.30
N GLU A 14 -15.70 -35.24 -55.07
CA GLU A 14 -14.55 -35.08 -54.16
C GLU A 14 -15.08 -34.60 -52.80
N ALA A 15 -15.35 -35.56 -51.92
CA ALA A 15 -15.63 -35.35 -50.50
C ALA A 15 -14.44 -35.89 -49.71
N THR A 16 -13.34 -35.13 -49.68
CA THR A 16 -12.26 -35.12 -48.67
C THR A 16 -11.27 -34.02 -49.07
N ASP A 17 -10.80 -33.22 -48.12
CA ASP A 17 -9.94 -32.03 -48.25
C ASP A 17 -10.60 -30.73 -48.74
N LEU A 18 -11.31 -30.05 -47.82
CA LEU A 18 -11.28 -28.57 -47.62
C LEU A 18 -12.18 -28.11 -46.45
N ALA A 19 -12.30 -28.92 -45.39
CA ALA A 19 -12.94 -28.55 -44.14
C ALA A 19 -11.88 -28.43 -43.03
N HIS A 20 -11.04 -27.40 -43.11
CA HIS A 20 -10.20 -26.92 -42.01
C HIS A 20 -9.78 -25.50 -42.34
N ILE A 21 -10.59 -24.52 -41.94
CA ILE A 21 -10.27 -23.13 -41.52
C ILE A 21 -11.66 -22.49 -41.31
N THR A 22 -12.35 -22.85 -40.23
CA THR A 22 -13.48 -22.12 -39.62
C THR A 22 -13.92 -22.94 -38.41
N GLU A 23 -13.29 -22.72 -37.26
CA GLU A 23 -13.74 -23.01 -35.89
C GLU A 23 -12.51 -22.87 -35.00
N ASP A 24 -12.38 -21.70 -34.34
CA ASP A 24 -11.62 -21.49 -33.09
C ASP A 24 -11.69 -19.98 -32.73
N GLU A 25 -12.91 -19.44 -32.61
CA GLU A 25 -13.18 -18.33 -31.69
C GLU A 25 -14.10 -18.86 -30.59
N GLU A 26 -13.61 -19.87 -29.86
CA GLU A 26 -14.12 -20.13 -28.52
C GLU A 26 -13.80 -18.89 -27.69
N SER A 27 -14.87 -18.22 -27.27
CA SER A 27 -14.91 -17.30 -26.15
C SER A 27 -13.87 -17.69 -25.11
N SER A 28 -12.84 -16.84 -24.93
CA SER A 28 -11.99 -16.95 -23.75
C SER A 28 -12.82 -16.49 -22.56
N GLU A 29 -13.70 -17.37 -22.07
CA GLU A 29 -14.19 -17.33 -20.72
C GLU A 29 -12.95 -17.20 -19.82
N ILE A 30 -12.79 -16.02 -19.23
CA ILE A 30 -11.91 -15.83 -18.09
C ILE A 30 -12.30 -16.94 -17.10
N PRO A 31 -11.42 -17.87 -16.71
CA PRO A 31 -11.78 -18.88 -15.73
C PRO A 31 -12.12 -18.17 -14.41
N SER A 32 -13.41 -17.99 -14.16
CA SER A 32 -13.98 -17.32 -13.00
C SER A 32 -14.05 -18.26 -11.79
N THR A 33 -13.02 -19.09 -11.64
CA THR A 33 -12.86 -19.99 -10.49
C THR A 33 -11.45 -19.84 -9.93
N PHE A 34 -11.19 -18.69 -9.29
CA PHE A 34 -10.14 -18.66 -8.26
C PHE A 34 -10.54 -19.68 -7.19
N ALA A 35 -9.88 -20.83 -7.22
CA ALA A 35 -10.13 -21.98 -6.38
C ALA A 35 -10.39 -21.57 -4.93
N VAL A 36 -11.50 -22.06 -4.36
CA VAL A 36 -11.74 -22.05 -2.92
C VAL A 36 -10.59 -22.85 -2.29
N LYS A 37 -9.55 -22.15 -1.83
CA LYS A 37 -8.41 -22.79 -1.17
C LYS A 37 -8.93 -23.54 0.05
N SER A 38 -8.55 -24.81 0.18
CA SER A 38 -8.88 -25.56 1.39
C SER A 38 -8.31 -24.82 2.60
N LYS A 39 -9.18 -24.47 3.56
CA LYS A 39 -8.79 -23.76 4.80
C LYS A 39 -7.63 -24.45 5.52
N VAL A 40 -7.56 -25.78 5.43
CA VAL A 40 -6.50 -26.60 6.03
C VAL A 40 -5.14 -26.32 5.38
N HIS A 41 -5.07 -26.24 4.05
CA HIS A 41 -3.82 -25.97 3.35
C HIS A 41 -3.25 -24.59 3.70
N GLY A 42 -4.12 -23.57 3.74
CA GLY A 42 -3.73 -22.22 4.17
C GLY A 42 -3.20 -22.20 5.61
N CYS A 43 -3.83 -22.94 6.53
CA CYS A 43 -3.36 -23.04 7.92
C CYS A 43 -2.01 -23.75 8.02
N LEU A 44 -1.79 -24.83 7.26
CA LEU A 44 -0.50 -25.52 7.20
C LEU A 44 0.60 -24.60 6.67
N GLN A 45 0.33 -23.79 5.65
CA GLN A 45 1.32 -22.83 5.16
C GLN A 45 1.66 -21.74 6.19
N VAL A 46 0.67 -21.26 6.96
CA VAL A 46 0.91 -20.30 8.05
C VAL A 46 1.79 -20.92 9.13
N LEU A 47 1.51 -22.16 9.54
CA LEU A 47 2.30 -22.87 10.54
C LEU A 47 3.72 -23.21 10.04
N GLY A 48 3.86 -23.63 8.78
CA GLY A 48 5.16 -23.87 8.16
C GLY A 48 6.00 -22.58 8.09
N ALA A 49 5.40 -21.46 7.68
CA ALA A 49 6.07 -20.17 7.70
C ALA A 49 6.40 -19.70 9.12
N PHE A 50 5.53 -19.99 10.10
CA PHE A 50 5.80 -19.72 11.52
C PHE A 50 7.10 -20.39 11.99
N PHE A 51 7.34 -21.65 11.63
CA PHE A 51 8.60 -22.34 11.95
C PHE A 51 9.81 -21.77 11.20
N ILE A 52 9.65 -21.31 9.96
CA ILE A 52 10.73 -20.57 9.28
C ILE A 52 11.05 -19.28 10.05
N PHE A 53 10.05 -18.47 10.39
CA PHE A 53 10.24 -17.23 11.15
C PHE A 53 10.84 -17.48 12.54
N PHE A 54 10.44 -18.56 13.20
CA PHE A 54 10.99 -19.01 14.48
C PHE A 54 12.49 -19.21 14.39
N ASN A 55 12.98 -19.92 13.37
CA ASN A 55 14.41 -20.15 13.21
C ASN A 55 15.13 -18.89 12.73
N VAL A 56 14.66 -18.31 11.64
CA VAL A 56 15.36 -17.27 10.88
C VAL A 56 15.46 -15.96 11.67
N TRP A 57 14.33 -15.45 12.17
CA TRP A 57 14.31 -14.22 12.93
C TRP A 57 14.43 -14.45 14.44
N GLY A 58 14.00 -15.61 14.95
CA GLY A 58 14.14 -15.92 16.37
C GLY A 58 15.60 -16.06 16.80
N LEU A 59 16.46 -16.67 15.99
CA LEU A 59 17.89 -16.71 16.28
C LEU A 59 18.52 -15.30 16.28
N ASN A 60 18.13 -14.44 15.35
CA ASN A 60 18.57 -13.04 15.33
C ASN A 60 18.13 -12.28 16.59
N LEU A 61 16.89 -12.49 17.05
CA LEU A 61 16.38 -11.85 18.26
C LEU A 61 17.01 -12.40 19.55
N ALA A 62 17.49 -13.65 19.53
CA ALA A 62 18.26 -14.23 20.62
C ALA A 62 19.72 -13.75 20.65
N PHE A 63 20.19 -13.03 19.62
CA PHE A 63 21.59 -12.63 19.51
C PHE A 63 22.07 -11.76 20.67
N GLY A 64 21.21 -11.01 21.36
CA GLY A 64 21.61 -10.26 22.57
C GLY A 64 22.24 -11.14 23.65
N THR A 65 21.79 -12.40 23.79
CA THR A 65 22.40 -13.36 24.72
C THR A 65 23.76 -13.86 24.21
N PHE A 66 23.89 -14.09 22.90
CA PHE A 66 25.18 -14.43 22.27
C PHE A 66 26.17 -13.27 22.41
N GLN A 67 25.74 -12.03 22.16
CA GLN A 67 26.52 -10.81 22.33
C GLN A 67 27.08 -10.70 23.75
N SER A 68 26.22 -10.86 24.78
CA SER A 68 26.64 -10.82 26.18
C SER A 68 27.67 -11.92 26.48
N PHE A 69 27.38 -13.18 26.09
CA PHE A 69 28.29 -14.30 26.35
C PHE A 69 29.63 -14.19 25.61
N TYR A 70 29.63 -13.72 24.36
CA TYR A 70 30.84 -13.49 23.59
C TYR A 70 31.69 -12.40 24.22
N ALA A 71 31.08 -11.28 24.61
CA ALA A 71 31.79 -10.15 25.20
C ALA A 71 32.33 -10.46 26.60
N LEU A 72 31.57 -11.20 27.42
CA LEU A 72 31.90 -11.42 28.82
C LEU A 72 32.66 -12.72 29.10
N THR A 73 32.57 -13.72 28.23
CA THR A 73 33.08 -15.07 28.55
C THR A 73 33.86 -15.74 27.42
N TYR A 74 33.36 -15.71 26.19
CA TYR A 74 33.91 -16.58 25.12
C TYR A 74 35.08 -15.95 24.35
N ILE A 75 34.97 -14.67 23.97
CA ILE A 75 35.98 -13.92 23.22
C ILE A 75 36.18 -12.51 23.80
N PRO A 76 36.57 -12.40 25.09
CA PRO A 76 36.62 -11.11 25.81
C PRO A 76 37.66 -10.12 25.27
N SER A 77 38.57 -10.58 24.40
CA SER A 77 39.55 -9.72 23.72
C SER A 77 38.95 -8.87 22.59
N SER A 78 37.75 -9.22 22.10
CA SER A 78 37.07 -8.51 21.02
C SER A 78 36.17 -7.40 21.58
N THR A 79 36.08 -6.28 20.86
CA THR A 79 35.24 -5.16 21.32
C THR A 79 33.75 -5.49 21.15
N SER A 80 32.88 -4.80 21.91
CA SER A 80 31.42 -4.92 21.75
C SER A 80 30.95 -4.58 20.33
N SER A 81 31.67 -3.69 19.63
CA SER A 81 31.41 -3.35 18.22
C SER A 81 31.77 -4.51 17.29
N ASP A 82 32.93 -5.13 17.47
CA ASP A 82 33.37 -6.27 16.65
C ASP A 82 32.40 -7.45 16.77
N ILE A 83 31.98 -7.78 18.00
CA ILE A 83 31.03 -8.87 18.22
C ILE A 83 29.67 -8.56 17.59
N ALA A 84 29.22 -7.29 17.63
CA ALA A 84 27.95 -6.89 17.04
C ALA A 84 27.91 -7.14 15.52
N TRP A 85 29.05 -7.05 14.82
CA TRP A 85 29.14 -7.34 13.39
C TRP A 85 28.72 -8.77 13.02
N ILE A 86 28.93 -9.75 13.91
CA ILE A 86 28.54 -11.14 13.68
C ILE A 86 27.01 -11.22 13.49
N GLY A 87 26.26 -10.64 14.43
CA GLY A 87 24.80 -10.64 14.40
C GLY A 87 24.23 -9.75 13.31
N THR A 88 24.84 -8.60 13.04
CA THR A 88 24.32 -7.68 12.01
C THR A 88 24.58 -8.14 10.60
N ILE A 89 25.71 -8.81 10.32
CA ILE A 89 25.95 -9.47 9.03
C ILE A 89 24.96 -10.60 8.80
N GLN A 90 24.64 -11.39 9.82
CA GLN A 90 23.60 -12.42 9.76
C GLN A 90 22.25 -11.82 9.36
N SER A 91 21.83 -10.74 10.03
CA SER A 91 20.59 -10.01 9.72
C SER A 91 20.61 -9.35 8.35
N TRP A 92 21.74 -8.77 7.94
CA TRP A 92 21.90 -8.10 6.65
C TRP A 92 21.79 -9.10 5.49
N LEU A 93 22.50 -10.23 5.56
CA LEU A 93 22.45 -11.29 4.55
C LEU A 93 21.07 -11.94 4.46
N LEU A 94 20.34 -12.04 5.58
CA LEU A 94 18.94 -12.46 5.58
C LEU A 94 18.08 -11.51 4.72
N ILE A 95 18.19 -10.19 4.93
CA ILE A 95 17.36 -9.22 4.21
C ILE A 95 17.81 -9.07 2.74
N VAL A 96 19.11 -8.94 2.47
CA VAL A 96 19.65 -8.82 1.10
C VAL A 96 19.49 -10.11 0.30
N GLY A 97 19.66 -11.26 0.94
CA GLY A 97 19.34 -12.56 0.35
C GLY A 97 17.86 -12.65 -0.07
N GLY A 98 16.97 -11.91 0.60
CA GLY A 98 15.59 -11.68 0.19
C GLY A 98 15.44 -11.09 -1.22
N LEU A 99 16.26 -10.11 -1.59
CA LEU A 99 16.22 -9.52 -2.94
C LEU A 99 16.64 -10.54 -4.02
N LEU A 100 17.68 -11.32 -3.73
CA LEU A 100 18.21 -12.31 -4.66
C LEU A 100 17.31 -13.55 -4.78
N SER A 101 16.62 -13.91 -3.69
CA SER A 101 15.71 -15.04 -3.61
C SER A 101 14.36 -14.78 -4.31
N GLY A 102 13.94 -13.53 -4.46
CA GLY A 102 12.72 -13.13 -5.18
C GLY A 102 12.60 -13.73 -6.58
N PRO A 103 13.54 -13.47 -7.50
CA PRO A 103 13.50 -14.05 -8.84
C PRO A 103 13.59 -15.58 -8.85
N LEU A 104 14.35 -16.19 -7.94
CA LEU A 104 14.43 -17.65 -7.84
C LEU A 104 13.08 -18.26 -7.46
N PHE A 105 12.35 -17.61 -6.54
CA PHE A 105 11.00 -18.03 -6.16
C PHE A 105 10.01 -17.88 -7.33
N ASP A 106 10.10 -16.77 -8.06
CA ASP A 106 9.25 -16.51 -9.23
C ASP A 106 9.52 -17.50 -10.39
N LEU A 107 10.77 -17.99 -10.53
CA LEU A 107 11.14 -19.07 -11.45
C LEU A 107 10.66 -20.46 -11.00
N GLY A 108 10.08 -20.57 -9.80
CA GLY A 108 9.53 -21.81 -9.27
C GLY A 108 10.51 -22.66 -8.45
N TYR A 109 11.70 -22.16 -8.12
CA TYR A 109 12.69 -22.89 -7.31
C TYR A 109 12.38 -22.95 -5.80
N ASN A 110 11.12 -22.80 -5.41
CA ASN A 110 10.73 -22.71 -3.99
C ASN A 110 11.22 -23.91 -3.14
N GLN A 111 11.17 -25.13 -3.69
CA GLN A 111 11.61 -26.36 -3.01
C GLN A 111 13.12 -26.32 -2.76
N THR A 112 13.88 -25.99 -3.80
CA THR A 112 15.34 -25.89 -3.73
C THR A 112 15.77 -24.83 -2.72
N MET A 113 15.09 -23.69 -2.70
CA MET A 113 15.38 -22.61 -1.76
C MET A 113 15.15 -23.04 -0.30
N ILE A 114 14.02 -23.69 -0.03
CA ILE A 114 13.69 -24.18 1.33
C ILE A 114 14.71 -25.23 1.79
N ILE A 115 15.08 -26.18 0.93
CA ILE A 115 16.03 -27.25 1.28
C ILE A 115 17.43 -26.68 1.49
N VAL A 116 17.97 -25.95 0.51
CA VAL A 116 19.33 -25.42 0.55
C VAL A 116 19.50 -24.41 1.68
N GLY A 117 18.52 -23.51 1.86
CA GLY A 117 18.56 -22.54 2.96
C GLY A 117 18.55 -23.20 4.34
N SER A 118 17.76 -24.27 4.51
CA SER A 118 17.70 -25.03 5.77
C SER A 118 19.02 -25.76 6.06
N ILE A 119 19.61 -26.39 5.04
CA ILE A 119 20.89 -27.08 5.16
C ILE A 119 22.00 -26.10 5.53
N LEU A 120 22.10 -24.96 4.82
CA LEU A 120 23.10 -23.93 5.12
C LEU A 120 22.96 -23.36 6.54
N GLY A 121 21.73 -23.08 6.99
CA GLY A 121 21.48 -22.59 8.34
C GLY A 121 21.91 -23.59 9.43
N VAL A 122 21.60 -24.88 9.26
CA VAL A 122 21.99 -25.93 10.20
C VAL A 122 23.49 -26.18 10.17
N ILE A 123 24.11 -26.25 8.99
CA ILE A 123 25.57 -26.41 8.85
C ILE A 123 26.30 -25.23 9.50
N GLY A 124 25.85 -24.00 9.27
CA GLY A 124 26.45 -22.82 9.89
C GLY A 124 26.46 -22.92 11.43
N MET A 125 25.34 -23.32 12.03
CA MET A 125 25.28 -23.54 13.49
C MET A 125 26.10 -24.74 13.95
N MET A 126 26.16 -25.82 13.19
CA MET A 126 27.02 -26.97 13.52
C MET A 126 28.50 -26.59 13.47
N MET A 127 28.92 -25.79 12.49
CA MET A 127 30.29 -25.29 12.38
C MET A 127 30.62 -24.28 13.48
N LEU A 128 29.65 -23.44 13.88
CA LEU A 128 29.81 -22.54 15.03
C LEU A 128 30.15 -23.30 16.32
N SER A 129 29.64 -24.53 16.49
CA SER A 129 29.97 -25.36 17.66
C SER A 129 31.46 -25.73 17.78
N LEU A 130 32.23 -25.57 16.71
CA LEU A 130 33.67 -25.86 16.64
C LEU A 130 34.53 -24.59 16.66
N ALA A 131 33.91 -23.41 16.65
CA ALA A 131 34.61 -22.15 16.52
C ALA A 131 35.10 -21.63 17.87
N HIS A 132 36.39 -21.29 17.96
CA HIS A 132 37.02 -20.68 19.14
C HIS A 132 37.56 -19.27 18.87
N GLU A 133 37.71 -18.91 17.60
CA GLU A 133 38.26 -17.64 17.13
C GLU A 133 37.17 -16.75 16.53
N TYR A 134 37.32 -15.44 16.66
CA TYR A 134 36.36 -14.46 16.13
C TYR A 134 36.01 -14.71 14.66
N TYR A 135 37.00 -14.92 13.79
CA TYR A 135 36.78 -15.14 12.36
C TYR A 135 35.96 -16.41 12.06
N ALA A 136 36.17 -17.48 12.84
CA ALA A 136 35.43 -18.73 12.66
C ALA A 136 33.96 -18.56 13.09
N ILE A 137 33.71 -17.81 14.17
CA ILE A 137 32.36 -17.46 14.62
C ILE A 137 31.67 -16.57 13.57
N PHE A 138 32.37 -15.55 13.07
CA PHE A 138 31.87 -14.63 12.05
C PHE A 138 31.49 -15.35 10.75
N LEU A 139 32.32 -16.26 10.26
CA LEU A 139 32.06 -17.00 9.02
C LEU A 139 30.90 -18.01 9.18
N SER A 140 30.86 -18.72 10.31
CA SER A 140 29.85 -19.74 10.57
C SER A 140 28.48 -19.13 10.89
N GLN A 141 28.40 -18.24 11.88
CA GLN A 141 27.15 -17.63 12.33
C GLN A 141 26.75 -16.42 11.49
N GLY A 142 27.68 -15.50 11.22
CA GLY A 142 27.38 -14.31 10.42
C GLY A 142 27.03 -14.67 8.98
N VAL A 143 27.99 -15.27 8.28
CA VAL A 143 27.91 -15.47 6.83
C VAL A 143 27.08 -16.71 6.45
N CYS A 144 27.46 -17.90 6.93
CA CYS A 144 26.84 -19.14 6.49
C CYS A 144 25.35 -19.23 6.90
N VAL A 145 25.03 -18.95 8.16
CA VAL A 145 23.64 -18.90 8.63
C VAL A 145 22.87 -17.76 7.94
N GLY A 146 23.46 -16.57 7.81
CA GLY A 146 22.85 -15.43 7.13
C GLY A 146 22.44 -15.74 5.67
N LEU A 147 23.32 -16.34 4.89
CA LEU A 147 23.03 -16.77 3.51
C LEU A 147 21.93 -17.84 3.46
N GLY A 148 21.98 -18.83 4.34
CA GLY A 148 20.94 -19.85 4.44
C GLY A 148 19.57 -19.25 4.74
N PHE A 149 19.52 -18.35 5.71
CA PHE A 149 18.28 -17.66 6.12
C PHE A 149 17.72 -16.73 5.05
N GLY A 150 18.58 -16.07 4.28
CA GLY A 150 18.16 -15.22 3.15
C GLY A 150 17.39 -16.00 2.07
N LEU A 151 17.73 -17.27 1.83
CA LEU A 151 17.01 -18.14 0.90
C LEU A 151 15.62 -18.57 1.41
N LEU A 152 15.44 -18.63 2.74
CA LEU A 152 14.20 -19.09 3.37
C LEU A 152 13.15 -17.99 3.54
N TYR A 153 13.58 -16.74 3.65
CA TYR A 153 12.71 -15.62 4.01
C TYR A 153 11.60 -15.37 3.00
N VAL A 154 11.94 -15.27 1.70
CA VAL A 154 10.95 -14.98 0.64
C VAL A 154 9.94 -16.11 0.46
N PRO A 155 10.33 -17.41 0.35
CA PRO A 155 9.38 -18.50 0.24
C PRO A 155 8.35 -18.53 1.38
N ALA A 156 8.78 -18.27 2.63
CA ALA A 156 7.88 -18.26 3.78
C ALA A 156 6.79 -17.18 3.67
N ILE A 157 7.15 -15.97 3.25
CA ILE A 157 6.18 -14.86 3.06
C ILE A 157 5.29 -15.10 1.84
N ALA A 158 5.89 -15.53 0.73
CA ALA A 158 5.22 -15.61 -0.55
C ALA A 158 4.20 -16.75 -0.60
N LEU A 159 4.50 -17.91 -0.01
CA LEU A 159 3.55 -19.03 0.08
C LEU A 159 2.32 -18.65 0.91
N VAL A 160 2.51 -18.10 2.12
CA VAL A 160 1.40 -17.62 2.96
C VAL A 160 0.58 -16.54 2.24
N SER A 161 1.25 -15.59 1.59
CA SER A 161 0.58 -14.53 0.82
C SER A 161 -0.24 -15.08 -0.34
N ARG A 162 0.21 -16.16 -0.99
CA ARG A 162 -0.54 -16.84 -2.05
C ARG A 162 -1.77 -17.51 -1.50
N SER A 163 -1.73 -18.06 -0.29
CA SER A 163 -2.87 -18.75 0.34
C SER A 163 -4.04 -17.85 0.73
N PHE A 164 -3.81 -16.60 1.14
CA PHE A 164 -4.86 -15.73 1.67
C PHE A 164 -5.06 -14.47 0.82
N THR A 165 -6.31 -14.18 0.43
CA THR A 165 -6.70 -12.93 -0.25
C THR A 165 -7.24 -11.90 0.73
N THR A 166 -8.29 -12.24 1.49
CA THR A 166 -9.02 -11.29 2.36
C THR A 166 -8.35 -11.06 3.73
N ARG A 167 -7.67 -12.08 4.28
CA ARG A 167 -7.04 -12.04 5.63
C ARG A 167 -5.51 -12.11 5.58
N ARG A 168 -4.90 -11.64 4.48
CA ARG A 168 -3.45 -11.76 4.22
C ARG A 168 -2.59 -11.15 5.33
N ALA A 169 -2.93 -9.94 5.80
CA ALA A 169 -2.17 -9.25 6.84
C ALA A 169 -2.18 -10.02 8.18
N VAL A 170 -3.34 -10.57 8.56
CA VAL A 170 -3.47 -11.39 9.77
C VAL A 170 -2.67 -12.68 9.64
N ALA A 171 -2.75 -13.37 8.50
CA ALA A 171 -1.98 -14.59 8.25
C ALA A 171 -0.45 -14.35 8.33
N LEU A 172 0.04 -13.25 7.74
CA LEU A 172 1.44 -12.84 7.82
C LEU A 172 1.84 -12.42 9.25
N GLY A 173 0.95 -11.74 9.97
CA GLY A 173 1.14 -11.38 11.38
C GLY A 173 1.33 -12.62 12.26
N VAL A 174 0.43 -13.61 12.12
CA VAL A 174 0.51 -14.89 12.84
C VAL A 174 1.78 -15.64 12.48
N SER A 175 2.11 -15.81 11.19
CA SER A 175 3.35 -16.49 10.80
C SER A 175 4.60 -15.77 11.31
N SER A 176 4.64 -14.43 11.22
CA SER A 176 5.78 -13.65 11.69
C SER A 176 5.97 -13.72 13.21
N SER A 177 4.91 -14.01 13.97
CA SER A 177 4.96 -14.16 15.43
C SER A 177 5.81 -15.36 15.86
N GLY A 178 6.18 -16.26 14.95
CA GLY A 178 7.19 -17.29 15.20
C GLY A 178 8.53 -16.69 15.63
N ALA A 179 8.90 -15.52 15.11
CA ALA A 179 10.18 -14.87 15.40
C ALA A 179 10.40 -14.59 16.90
N PRO A 180 9.55 -13.82 17.60
CA PRO A 180 9.72 -13.61 19.03
C PRO A 180 9.63 -14.90 19.86
N VAL A 181 8.78 -15.86 19.46
CA VAL A 181 8.70 -17.18 20.15
C VAL A 181 10.03 -17.93 20.03
N GLY A 182 10.63 -17.97 18.83
CA GLY A 182 11.95 -18.54 18.61
C GLY A 182 13.04 -17.82 19.41
N GLY A 183 12.97 -16.49 19.50
CA GLY A 183 13.86 -15.70 20.35
C GLY A 183 13.81 -16.12 21.82
N ILE A 184 12.61 -16.34 22.38
CA ILE A 184 12.43 -16.82 23.77
C ILE A 184 13.04 -18.20 23.95
N ILE A 185 12.72 -19.15 23.07
CA ILE A 185 13.18 -20.53 23.18
C ILE A 185 14.69 -20.62 23.03
N TYR A 186 15.29 -19.96 22.02
CA TYR A 186 16.74 -19.97 21.83
C TYR A 186 17.50 -19.26 22.95
N THR A 187 16.98 -18.14 23.44
CA THR A 187 17.53 -17.46 24.64
C THR A 187 17.50 -18.41 25.85
N THR A 188 16.37 -19.10 26.06
CA THR A 188 16.23 -20.04 27.18
C THR A 188 17.19 -21.23 27.06
N MET A 189 17.24 -21.85 25.87
CA MET A 189 18.16 -22.96 25.58
C MET A 189 19.60 -22.55 25.85
N PHE A 190 20.02 -21.39 25.33
CA PHE A 190 21.38 -20.90 25.49
C PHE A 190 21.75 -20.72 26.97
N ASN A 191 20.91 -20.04 27.74
CA ASN A 191 21.17 -19.75 29.15
C ASN A 191 21.14 -20.99 30.05
N GLN A 192 20.22 -21.93 29.80
CA GLN A 192 20.08 -23.10 30.66
C GLN A 192 21.04 -24.24 30.32
N LEU A 193 21.50 -24.31 29.07
CA LEU A 193 22.35 -25.41 28.59
C LEU A 193 23.83 -25.09 28.70
N ILE A 194 24.26 -23.83 28.50
CA ILE A 194 25.68 -23.48 28.60
C ILE A 194 26.32 -23.93 29.91
N PRO A 195 25.73 -23.66 31.10
CA PRO A 195 26.32 -24.09 32.37
C PRO A 195 26.37 -25.62 32.55
N LYS A 196 25.55 -26.38 31.81
CA LYS A 196 25.39 -27.84 31.97
C LYS A 196 26.23 -28.64 30.99
N VAL A 197 26.28 -28.22 29.74
CA VAL A 197 26.91 -28.99 28.64
C VAL A 197 27.96 -28.19 27.86
N GLY A 198 28.18 -26.93 28.22
CA GLY A 198 29.12 -26.03 27.55
C GLY A 198 28.59 -25.46 26.23
N PHE A 199 29.36 -24.54 25.66
CA PHE A 199 29.00 -23.83 24.44
C PHE A 199 28.85 -24.75 23.21
N PRO A 200 29.81 -25.65 22.87
CA PRO A 200 29.71 -26.51 21.68
C PRO A 200 28.41 -27.33 21.63
N TRP A 201 28.08 -28.03 22.72
CA TRP A 201 26.88 -28.86 22.77
C TRP A 201 25.60 -28.05 22.82
N THR A 202 25.61 -26.88 23.45
CA THR A 202 24.45 -25.98 23.44
C THR A 202 24.10 -25.54 22.03
N VAL A 203 25.09 -25.11 21.25
CA VAL A 203 24.88 -24.69 19.85
C VAL A 203 24.43 -25.87 18.97
N ARG A 204 24.95 -27.09 19.19
CA ARG A 204 24.48 -28.29 18.48
C ARG A 204 23.02 -28.62 18.80
N LEU A 205 22.62 -28.53 20.07
CA LEU A 205 21.23 -28.74 20.48
C LEU A 205 20.30 -27.70 19.84
N VAL A 206 20.71 -26.44 19.77
CA VAL A 206 20.01 -25.40 19.00
C VAL A 206 19.89 -25.79 17.53
N ALA A 207 20.98 -26.25 16.90
CA ALA A 207 20.98 -26.69 15.50
C ALA A 207 20.07 -27.90 15.25
N PHE A 208 19.97 -28.86 16.18
CA PHE A 208 19.03 -29.98 16.07
C PHE A 208 17.57 -29.54 16.17
N VAL A 209 17.25 -28.60 17.06
CA VAL A 209 15.91 -28.00 17.13
C VAL A 209 15.59 -27.25 15.82
N MET A 210 16.53 -26.46 15.31
CA MET A 210 16.40 -25.79 14.02
C MET A 210 16.11 -26.78 12.89
N LEU A 211 16.87 -27.88 12.83
CA LEU A 211 16.70 -28.93 11.82
C LEU A 211 15.30 -29.55 11.89
N ALA A 212 14.83 -29.93 13.08
CA ALA A 212 13.50 -30.53 13.26
C ALA A 212 12.39 -29.58 12.79
N LEU A 213 12.49 -28.29 13.16
CA LEU A 213 11.54 -27.27 12.73
C LEU A 213 11.62 -26.97 11.24
N PHE A 214 12.80 -27.00 10.62
CA PHE A 214 12.94 -26.85 9.18
C PHE A 214 12.37 -28.04 8.39
N ILE A 215 12.53 -29.27 8.89
CA ILE A 215 11.90 -30.46 8.29
C ILE A 215 10.37 -30.33 8.37
N ALA A 216 9.83 -29.97 9.54
CA ALA A 216 8.40 -29.76 9.71
C ALA A 216 7.88 -28.64 8.79
N ALA A 217 8.61 -27.52 8.71
CA ALA A 217 8.28 -26.41 7.82
C ALA A 217 8.28 -26.83 6.35
N ALA A 218 9.28 -27.59 5.91
CA ALA A 218 9.36 -28.08 4.54
C ALA A 218 8.17 -28.99 4.20
N ILE A 219 7.79 -29.91 5.08
CA ILE A 219 6.62 -30.78 4.88
C ILE A 219 5.33 -29.95 4.77
N MET A 220 5.14 -28.95 5.64
CA MET A 220 3.93 -28.13 5.67
C MET A 220 3.83 -27.15 4.50
N LEU A 221 4.95 -26.51 4.12
CA LEU A 221 5.01 -25.53 3.03
C LEU A 221 4.98 -26.17 1.65
N LEU A 222 5.59 -27.36 1.51
CA LEU A 222 5.68 -28.08 0.24
C LEU A 222 4.59 -29.15 0.09
N TRP A 223 3.61 -29.16 1.01
CA TRP A 223 2.50 -30.10 0.96
C TRP A 223 1.75 -29.96 -0.39
N PRO A 224 1.62 -31.04 -1.19
CA PRO A 224 1.01 -30.94 -2.52
C PRO A 224 -0.45 -30.48 -2.43
N GLU A 225 -0.79 -29.42 -3.16
CA GLU A 225 -2.18 -29.02 -3.34
C GLU A 225 -2.78 -29.92 -4.44
N ARG A 226 -3.83 -30.68 -4.11
CA ARG A 226 -4.46 -31.67 -5.01
C ARG A 226 -4.97 -31.07 -6.35
N HIS A 227 -5.03 -29.74 -6.47
CA HIS A 227 -5.47 -29.01 -7.67
C HIS A 227 -4.63 -27.76 -7.99
N SER A 228 -3.34 -27.69 -7.67
CA SER A 228 -2.52 -26.55 -8.13
C SER A 228 -2.10 -26.73 -9.58
N VAL A 229 -2.75 -26.02 -10.50
CA VAL A 229 -2.18 -25.77 -11.83
C VAL A 229 -0.82 -25.09 -11.61
N ARG A 230 0.27 -25.72 -12.05
CA ARG A 230 1.60 -25.09 -12.08
C ARG A 230 1.53 -23.93 -13.09
N VAL A 231 1.15 -22.75 -12.63
CA VAL A 231 1.31 -21.52 -13.42
C VAL A 231 2.81 -21.29 -13.55
N LYS A 232 3.39 -21.72 -14.68
CA LYS A 232 4.73 -21.32 -15.07
C LYS A 232 4.68 -19.82 -15.28
N SER A 233 5.20 -19.05 -14.32
CA SER A 233 5.46 -17.63 -14.51
C SER A 233 6.50 -17.49 -15.62
N THR A 234 6.07 -17.20 -16.84
CA THR A 234 6.93 -16.98 -18.01
C THR A 234 7.65 -15.63 -17.97
N GLN A 235 7.32 -14.75 -17.02
CA GLN A 235 7.98 -13.45 -16.89
C GLN A 235 8.92 -13.40 -15.68
N ARG A 236 10.21 -13.25 -15.96
CA ARG A 236 11.25 -12.95 -14.97
C ARG A 236 11.03 -11.52 -14.47
N ARG A 237 10.74 -11.34 -13.17
CA ARG A 237 10.77 -10.00 -12.57
C ARG A 237 12.19 -9.42 -12.69
N SER A 238 12.30 -8.16 -13.11
CA SER A 238 13.58 -7.44 -13.04
C SER A 238 13.98 -7.28 -11.58
N LEU A 239 15.26 -7.51 -11.28
CA LEU A 239 15.85 -7.26 -9.94
C LEU A 239 15.90 -5.78 -9.60
N ILE A 240 16.06 -4.94 -10.62
CA ILE A 240 16.21 -3.50 -10.48
C ILE A 240 15.24 -2.83 -11.45
N ASP A 241 14.46 -1.90 -10.93
CA ASP A 241 13.67 -0.99 -11.73
C ASP A 241 14.19 0.43 -11.52
N LEU A 242 14.88 0.97 -12.52
CA LEU A 242 15.48 2.31 -12.44
C LEU A 242 14.44 3.43 -12.27
N ARG A 243 13.17 3.16 -12.57
CA ARG A 243 12.07 4.11 -12.34
C ARG A 243 11.90 4.41 -10.85
N ALA A 244 12.17 3.45 -9.98
CA ALA A 244 12.08 3.63 -8.52
C ALA A 244 13.01 4.74 -8.02
N PHE A 245 14.22 4.86 -8.58
CA PHE A 245 15.19 5.89 -8.17
C PHE A 245 14.80 7.32 -8.57
N LYS A 246 13.84 7.48 -9.49
CA LYS A 246 13.31 8.78 -9.89
C LYS A 246 12.04 9.15 -9.11
N ASP A 247 11.50 8.22 -8.33
CA ASP A 247 10.23 8.39 -7.62
C ASP A 247 10.46 8.96 -6.21
N LEU A 248 9.82 10.09 -5.91
CA LEU A 248 9.97 10.78 -4.63
C LEU A 248 9.30 10.00 -3.46
N PRO A 249 8.09 9.44 -3.61
CA PRO A 249 7.51 8.53 -2.61
C PRO A 249 8.43 7.36 -2.25
N PHE A 250 9.06 6.71 -3.25
CA PHE A 250 10.04 5.65 -3.02
C PHE A 250 11.18 6.11 -2.08
N TRP A 251 11.85 7.21 -2.40
CA TRP A 251 12.95 7.72 -1.57
C TRP A 251 12.51 8.13 -0.17
N SER A 252 11.33 8.75 -0.05
CA SER A 252 10.80 9.18 1.22
C SER A 252 10.50 7.99 2.14
N PHE A 253 9.91 6.92 1.60
CA PHE A 253 9.75 5.66 2.32
C PHE A 253 11.12 5.02 2.65
N ALA A 254 12.01 4.90 1.66
CA ALA A 254 13.26 4.18 1.83
C ALA A 254 14.20 4.87 2.85
N ILE A 255 14.23 6.20 2.87
CA ILE A 255 14.98 6.99 3.87
C ILE A 255 14.35 6.82 5.25
N GLY A 256 13.03 6.98 5.38
CA GLY A 256 12.36 6.79 6.68
C GLY A 256 12.57 5.37 7.23
N ASN A 257 12.48 4.36 6.36
CA ASN A 257 12.71 2.98 6.72
C ASN A 257 14.18 2.73 7.09
N PHE A 258 15.13 3.33 6.36
CA PHE A 258 16.55 3.27 6.70
C PHE A 258 16.82 3.77 8.12
N PHE A 259 16.37 4.98 8.47
CA PHE A 259 16.60 5.55 9.81
C PHE A 259 15.92 4.77 10.93
N LEU A 260 14.74 4.21 10.66
CA LEU A 260 14.04 3.36 11.61
C LEU A 260 14.82 2.05 11.87
N TYR A 261 15.28 1.37 10.82
CA TYR A 261 16.06 0.14 10.94
C TYR A 261 17.47 0.37 11.50
N LEU A 262 18.02 1.58 11.37
CA LEU A 262 19.31 1.97 11.94
C LEU A 262 19.32 1.88 13.48
N GLY A 263 18.21 2.23 14.13
CA GLY A 263 18.09 2.20 15.59
C GLY A 263 17.33 1.00 16.16
N TYR A 264 16.54 0.30 15.34
CA TYR A 264 15.55 -0.70 15.80
C TYR A 264 16.15 -1.93 16.50
N ILE A 265 17.21 -2.55 15.95
CA ILE A 265 17.76 -3.80 16.51
C ILE A 265 18.57 -3.55 17.77
N THR A 266 19.19 -2.36 17.88
CA THR A 266 20.17 -2.04 18.91
C THR A 266 19.69 -2.34 20.34
N PRO A 267 18.49 -1.93 20.80
CA PRO A 267 18.06 -2.25 22.16
C PRO A 267 17.99 -3.74 22.45
N PHE A 268 17.56 -4.58 21.50
CA PHE A 268 17.51 -6.04 21.71
C PHE A 268 18.89 -6.65 21.94
N TYR A 269 19.94 -6.10 21.31
CA TYR A 269 21.31 -6.61 21.45
C TYR A 269 21.93 -6.20 22.79
N TYR A 270 21.64 -4.99 23.25
CA TYR A 270 22.25 -4.42 24.45
C TYR A 270 21.41 -4.55 25.73
N ILE A 271 20.15 -4.99 25.66
CA ILE A 271 19.31 -5.23 26.86
C ILE A 271 20.02 -6.14 27.87
N PRO A 272 20.56 -7.32 27.48
CA PRO A 272 21.22 -8.20 28.43
C PRO A 272 22.48 -7.57 29.04
N THR A 273 23.35 -6.99 28.20
CA THR A 273 24.60 -6.38 28.65
C THR A 273 24.35 -5.18 29.57
N TYR A 274 23.33 -4.35 29.30
CA TYR A 274 22.92 -3.25 30.18
C TYR A 274 22.44 -3.76 31.55
N ALA A 275 21.64 -4.81 31.57
CA ALA A 275 21.14 -5.40 32.81
C ALA A 275 22.27 -6.00 33.67
N GLU A 276 23.26 -6.65 33.06
CA GLU A 276 24.39 -7.26 33.79
C GLU A 276 25.39 -6.21 34.25
N THR A 277 25.81 -5.31 33.37
CA THR A 277 26.90 -4.35 33.66
C THR A 277 26.43 -3.10 34.39
N LYS A 278 25.33 -2.46 33.97
CA LYS A 278 24.88 -1.18 34.53
C LYS A 278 23.98 -1.35 35.77
N LEU A 279 23.10 -2.35 35.73
CA LEU A 279 22.17 -2.64 36.83
C LEU A 279 22.71 -3.71 37.81
N GLY A 280 23.82 -4.38 37.49
CA GLY A 280 24.44 -5.39 38.34
C GLY A 280 23.58 -6.64 38.56
N THR A 281 22.71 -6.99 37.61
CA THR A 281 21.80 -8.14 37.75
C THR A 281 22.47 -9.45 37.31
N SER A 282 21.89 -10.59 37.72
CA SER A 282 22.37 -11.90 37.27
C SER A 282 22.09 -12.13 35.78
N SER A 283 22.92 -12.92 35.10
CA SER A 283 22.72 -13.25 33.67
C SER A 283 21.37 -13.94 33.38
N SER A 284 20.81 -14.65 34.38
CA SER A 284 19.45 -15.19 34.30
C SER A 284 18.39 -14.09 34.30
N MET A 285 18.52 -13.06 35.15
CA MET A 285 17.59 -11.94 35.16
C MET A 285 17.71 -11.10 33.89
N ALA A 286 18.93 -10.79 33.44
CA ALA A 286 19.19 -10.08 32.18
C ALA A 286 18.51 -10.75 30.98
N SER A 287 18.61 -12.08 30.92
CA SER A 287 17.94 -12.89 29.90
C SER A 287 16.43 -12.91 30.04
N ASN A 288 15.91 -12.93 31.27
CA ASN A 288 14.46 -12.81 31.52
C ASN A 288 13.91 -11.48 31.00
N VAL A 289 14.65 -10.36 31.16
CA VAL A 289 14.24 -9.06 30.63
C VAL A 289 14.15 -9.08 29.11
N LEU A 290 15.13 -9.70 28.43
CA LEU A 290 15.06 -9.89 26.98
C LEU A 290 13.83 -10.73 26.60
N MET A 291 13.57 -11.85 27.29
CA MET A 291 12.40 -12.69 27.04
C MET A 291 11.07 -11.94 27.25
N ILE A 292 10.98 -11.06 28.25
CA ILE A 292 9.81 -10.21 28.48
C ILE A 292 9.55 -9.28 27.28
N SER A 293 10.60 -8.65 26.73
CA SER A 293 10.51 -7.84 25.50
C SER A 293 10.02 -8.66 24.31
N GLN A 294 10.51 -9.90 24.16
CA GLN A 294 10.06 -10.78 23.09
C GLN A 294 8.59 -11.20 23.26
N ALA A 295 8.18 -11.52 24.49
CA ALA A 295 6.81 -11.91 24.80
C ALA A 295 5.82 -10.77 24.53
N SER A 296 6.17 -9.53 24.92
CA SER A 296 5.34 -8.36 24.61
C SER A 296 5.28 -8.08 23.10
N SER A 297 6.36 -8.37 22.36
CA SER A 297 6.40 -8.25 20.90
C SER A 297 5.39 -9.17 20.18
N VAL A 298 5.14 -10.37 20.69
CA VAL A 298 4.09 -11.27 20.15
C VAL A 298 2.73 -10.56 20.20
N VAL A 299 2.38 -10.02 21.36
CA VAL A 299 1.09 -9.35 21.58
C VAL A 299 1.02 -8.07 20.76
N GLY A 300 2.09 -7.27 20.78
CA GLY A 300 2.21 -6.01 20.04
C GLY A 300 2.02 -6.20 18.54
N ARG A 301 2.61 -7.23 17.94
CA ARG A 301 2.43 -7.55 16.53
C ARG A 301 0.97 -7.79 16.16
N VAL A 302 0.23 -8.55 16.96
CA VAL A 302 -1.18 -8.83 16.66
C VAL A 302 -2.03 -7.58 16.86
N VAL A 303 -1.89 -6.89 18.00
CA VAL A 303 -2.73 -5.73 18.34
C VAL A 303 -2.49 -4.56 17.39
N LEU A 304 -1.22 -4.23 17.09
CA LEU A 304 -0.88 -3.07 16.27
C LEU A 304 -1.11 -3.33 14.77
N THR A 305 -1.03 -4.58 14.31
CA THR A 305 -1.44 -4.91 12.93
C THR A 305 -2.96 -4.88 12.77
N LEU A 306 -3.74 -5.21 13.81
CA LEU A 306 -5.18 -4.96 13.82
C LEU A 306 -5.50 -3.46 13.84
N PHE A 307 -4.75 -2.66 14.62
CA PHE A 307 -4.87 -1.20 14.58
C PHE A 307 -4.61 -0.64 13.18
N ALA A 308 -3.55 -1.11 12.50
CA ALA A 308 -3.23 -0.74 11.13
C ALA A 308 -4.35 -1.06 10.13
N HIS A 309 -5.18 -2.07 10.40
CA HIS A 309 -6.33 -2.40 9.55
C HIS A 309 -7.41 -1.32 9.59
N TYR A 310 -7.65 -0.70 10.75
CA TYR A 310 -8.71 0.30 10.93
C TYR A 310 -8.24 1.73 10.64
N TYR A 311 -7.01 2.08 11.01
CA TYR A 311 -6.50 3.46 10.95
C TYR A 311 -5.48 3.69 9.83
N GLY A 312 -5.17 2.65 9.05
CA GLY A 312 -4.20 2.69 7.96
C GLY A 312 -2.79 2.26 8.39
N SER A 313 -2.13 1.50 7.51
CA SER A 313 -0.81 0.90 7.75
C SER A 313 0.30 1.93 7.92
N MET A 314 0.23 3.04 7.19
CA MET A 314 1.22 4.10 7.19
C MET A 314 1.22 4.89 8.51
N VAL A 315 0.04 5.24 9.01
CA VAL A 315 -0.10 5.93 10.30
C VAL A 315 0.42 5.05 11.43
N ALA A 316 0.01 3.78 11.44
CA ALA A 316 0.48 2.81 12.43
C ALA A 316 2.02 2.68 12.42
N TRP A 317 2.64 2.63 11.23
CA TRP A 317 4.09 2.51 11.09
C TRP A 317 4.84 3.73 11.64
N ILE A 318 4.39 4.94 11.31
CA ILE A 318 4.99 6.19 11.82
C ILE A 318 4.84 6.28 13.33
N VAL A 319 3.64 6.02 13.86
CA VAL A 319 3.35 6.09 15.31
C VAL A 319 4.22 5.10 16.07
N CYS A 320 4.31 3.84 15.60
CA CYS A 320 5.18 2.85 16.24
C CYS A 320 6.64 3.28 16.19
N GLY A 321 7.12 3.81 15.07
CA GLY A 321 8.52 4.24 14.90
C GLY A 321 8.89 5.35 15.87
N VAL A 322 8.07 6.41 15.93
CA VAL A 322 8.28 7.56 16.83
C VAL A 322 8.19 7.13 18.29
N LEU A 323 7.17 6.34 18.67
CA LEU A 323 7.03 5.86 20.05
C LEU A 323 8.20 4.95 20.46
N SER A 324 8.69 4.09 19.57
CA SER A 324 9.91 3.30 19.82
C SER A 324 11.14 4.18 20.01
N GLY A 325 11.30 5.23 19.20
CA GLY A 325 12.39 6.20 19.38
C GLY A 325 12.31 6.95 20.71
N VAL A 326 11.12 7.40 21.10
CA VAL A 326 10.88 8.03 22.41
C VAL A 326 11.22 7.06 23.55
N LEU A 327 10.82 5.79 23.45
CA LEU A 327 11.15 4.78 24.45
C LEU A 327 12.67 4.55 24.57
N CYS A 328 13.42 4.58 23.47
CA CYS A 328 14.88 4.53 23.51
C CYS A 328 15.50 5.72 24.25
N ILE A 329 14.89 6.91 24.20
CA ILE A 329 15.32 8.06 25.01
C ILE A 329 14.90 7.87 26.46
N CYS A 330 13.68 7.36 26.72
CA CYS A 330 13.22 7.06 28.08
C CYS A 330 14.07 5.99 28.78
N TRP A 331 14.76 5.12 28.03
CA TRP A 331 15.74 4.16 28.56
C TRP A 331 16.81 4.85 29.43
N ILE A 332 17.17 6.10 29.17
CA ILE A 332 18.11 6.88 29.99
C ILE A 332 17.67 6.92 31.47
N SER A 333 16.37 6.96 31.73
CA SER A 333 15.79 7.00 33.08
C SER A 333 15.59 5.62 33.72
N ALA A 334 15.90 4.52 33.01
CA ALA A 334 15.74 3.16 33.51
C ALA A 334 17.00 2.71 34.28
N ASP A 335 17.20 3.37 35.42
CA ASP A 335 18.26 3.15 36.40
C ASP A 335 17.95 2.07 37.44
N THR A 336 16.72 1.55 37.44
CA THR A 336 16.26 0.49 38.35
C THR A 336 15.72 -0.70 37.55
N LEU A 337 15.80 -1.90 38.14
CA LEU A 337 15.32 -3.14 37.51
C LEU A 337 13.85 -3.04 37.06
N VAL A 338 12.98 -2.48 37.88
CA VAL A 338 11.54 -2.34 37.56
C VAL A 338 11.33 -1.41 36.36
N ARG A 339 11.97 -0.23 36.35
CA ARG A 339 11.88 0.70 35.22
C ARG A 339 12.43 0.08 33.94
N PHE A 340 13.50 -0.71 34.05
CA PHE A 340 14.12 -1.38 32.92
C PHE A 340 13.26 -2.53 32.35
N ILE A 341 12.61 -3.32 33.21
CA ILE A 341 11.62 -4.33 32.79
C ILE A 341 10.46 -3.66 32.04
N LEU A 342 9.93 -2.54 32.56
CA LEU A 342 8.86 -1.80 31.90
C LEU A 342 9.30 -1.26 30.53
N PHE A 343 10.49 -0.66 30.46
CA PHE A 343 11.08 -0.24 29.18
C PHE A 343 11.16 -1.38 28.18
N ALA A 344 11.72 -2.54 28.58
CA ALA A 344 11.86 -3.70 27.71
C ALA A 344 10.49 -4.22 27.23
N ALA A 345 9.50 -4.30 28.13
CA ALA A 345 8.15 -4.72 27.79
C ALA A 345 7.48 -3.76 26.79
N PHE A 346 7.50 -2.45 27.04
CA PHE A 346 6.89 -1.47 26.14
C PHE A 346 7.62 -1.39 24.80
N TYR A 347 8.95 -1.43 24.81
CA TYR A 347 9.75 -1.40 23.59
C TYR A 347 9.45 -2.62 22.72
N GLY A 348 9.47 -3.84 23.30
CA GLY A 348 9.15 -5.07 22.57
C GLY A 348 7.76 -5.04 21.94
N GLY A 349 6.75 -4.57 22.68
CA GLY A 349 5.37 -4.46 22.23
C GLY A 349 5.18 -3.43 21.11
N ILE A 350 5.68 -2.22 21.27
CA ILE A 350 5.48 -1.12 20.30
C ILE A 350 6.35 -1.33 19.05
N SER A 351 7.62 -1.72 19.23
CA SER A 351 8.53 -1.92 18.10
C SER A 351 8.22 -3.19 17.31
N GLY A 352 7.52 -4.16 17.90
CA GLY A 352 7.22 -5.46 17.28
C GLY A 352 6.51 -5.36 15.92
N ALA A 353 5.66 -4.35 15.74
CA ALA A 353 4.92 -4.12 14.50
C ALA A 353 5.76 -3.51 13.37
N LEU A 354 6.96 -2.99 13.66
CA LEU A 354 7.82 -2.33 12.68
C LEU A 354 8.38 -3.30 11.63
N ILE A 355 8.46 -4.60 11.92
CA ILE A 355 8.86 -5.64 10.95
C ILE A 355 7.72 -6.00 9.98
N PRO A 356 6.49 -6.30 10.42
CA PRO A 356 5.42 -6.71 9.51
C PRO A 356 4.73 -5.57 8.74
N LEU A 357 4.82 -4.30 9.20
CA LEU A 357 4.13 -3.17 8.56
C LEU A 357 4.70 -2.69 7.21
N PRO A 358 6.04 -2.62 6.98
CA PRO A 358 6.61 -2.06 5.76
C PRO A 358 6.05 -2.62 4.44
N PRO A 359 5.85 -3.94 4.26
CA PRO A 359 5.23 -4.48 3.04
C PRO A 359 3.81 -3.97 2.79
N SER A 360 3.03 -3.70 3.86
CA SER A 360 1.68 -3.15 3.75
C SER A 360 1.71 -1.66 3.42
N VAL A 361 2.59 -0.89 4.05
CA VAL A 361 2.77 0.55 3.76
C VAL A 361 3.20 0.77 2.31
N PHE A 362 4.09 -0.09 1.81
CA PHE A 362 4.69 0.05 0.50
C PHE A 362 3.69 -0.12 -0.66
N THR A 363 2.53 -0.75 -0.40
CA THR A 363 1.44 -0.82 -1.39
C THR A 363 0.86 0.55 -1.75
N HIS A 364 1.00 1.55 -0.86
CA HIS A 364 0.59 2.93 -1.10
C HIS A 364 1.71 3.79 -1.73
N VAL A 365 2.94 3.28 -1.77
CA VAL A 365 4.11 3.97 -2.30
C VAL A 365 4.37 3.57 -3.76
N CYS A 366 4.17 2.29 -4.08
CA CYS A 366 4.42 1.78 -5.41
C CYS A 366 3.25 2.11 -6.37
N PRO A 367 3.50 2.76 -7.53
CA PRO A 367 2.45 3.16 -8.47
C PRO A 367 1.87 1.99 -9.28
N ASP A 368 2.62 0.90 -9.47
CA ASP A 368 2.18 -0.26 -10.25
C ASP A 368 2.23 -1.55 -9.40
N PRO A 369 1.08 -2.23 -9.17
CA PRO A 369 1.02 -3.50 -8.47
C PRO A 369 1.94 -4.59 -9.06
N LYS A 370 2.26 -4.54 -10.37
CA LYS A 370 3.16 -5.51 -11.01
C LYS A 370 4.62 -5.35 -10.56
N SER A 371 5.04 -4.12 -10.29
CA SER A 371 6.40 -3.77 -9.85
C SER A 371 6.56 -3.74 -8.33
N LEU A 372 5.47 -3.90 -7.58
CA LEU A 372 5.44 -3.85 -6.10
C LEU A 372 6.53 -4.70 -5.45
N GLY A 373 6.70 -5.95 -5.89
CA GLY A 373 7.69 -6.87 -5.32
C GLY A 373 9.12 -6.41 -5.55
N THR A 374 9.44 -5.96 -6.78
CA THR A 374 10.77 -5.43 -7.13
C THR A 374 11.08 -4.17 -6.34
N TRP A 375 10.17 -3.20 -6.32
CA TRP A 375 10.39 -1.93 -5.61
C TRP A 375 10.48 -2.14 -4.10
N LEU A 376 9.65 -3.01 -3.51
CA LEU A 376 9.73 -3.35 -2.09
C LEU A 376 11.07 -4.01 -1.76
N GLY A 377 11.52 -4.94 -2.59
CA GLY A 377 12.83 -5.59 -2.45
C GLY A 377 13.99 -4.59 -2.52
N MET A 378 13.93 -3.63 -3.45
CA MET A 378 14.92 -2.55 -3.56
C MET A 378 14.93 -1.66 -2.31
N ALA A 379 13.76 -1.23 -1.82
CA ALA A 379 13.67 -0.38 -0.63
C ALA A 379 14.15 -1.10 0.64
N GLN A 380 13.78 -2.38 0.81
CA GLN A 380 14.24 -3.20 1.94
C GLN A 380 15.74 -3.48 1.87
N SER A 381 16.29 -3.64 0.66
CA SER A 381 17.74 -3.82 0.48
C SER A 381 18.53 -2.56 0.76
N LEU A 382 18.00 -1.36 0.45
CA LEU A 382 18.63 -0.12 0.90
C LEU A 382 18.60 0.00 2.43
N SER A 383 17.49 -0.39 3.05
CA SER A 383 17.31 -0.32 4.50
C SER A 383 18.12 -1.38 5.25
N SER A 384 18.49 -2.50 4.61
CA SER A 384 19.29 -3.54 5.27
C SER A 384 20.67 -3.02 5.69
N PHE A 385 21.27 -2.10 4.92
CA PHE A 385 22.53 -1.47 5.28
C PHE A 385 22.43 -0.70 6.60
N ALA A 386 21.26 -0.16 6.94
CA ALA A 386 21.04 0.46 8.24
C ALA A 386 21.13 -0.57 9.38
N THR A 387 20.47 -1.72 9.21
CA THR A 387 20.54 -2.84 10.16
C THR A 387 21.98 -3.38 10.30
N LEU A 388 22.76 -3.33 9.22
CA LEU A 388 24.15 -3.78 9.20
C LEU A 388 25.05 -2.93 10.12
N VAL A 389 24.94 -1.60 10.01
CA VAL A 389 25.85 -0.66 10.68
C VAL A 389 25.33 -0.14 12.02
N GLY A 390 24.00 -0.18 12.26
CA GLY A 390 23.37 0.41 13.44
C GLY A 390 23.94 -0.11 14.77
N PRO A 391 23.85 -1.43 15.06
CA PRO A 391 24.41 -1.98 16.29
C PRO A 391 25.93 -1.79 16.45
N PRO A 392 26.81 -1.98 15.43
CA PRO A 392 28.22 -1.63 15.55
C PRO A 392 28.49 -0.16 15.87
N ILE A 393 27.79 0.78 15.23
CA ILE A 393 27.89 2.21 15.56
C ILE A 393 27.51 2.44 17.03
N ALA A 394 26.40 1.84 17.47
CA ALA A 394 25.96 1.94 18.86
C ALA A 394 27.00 1.36 19.84
N GLY A 395 27.60 0.22 19.51
CA GLY A 395 28.68 -0.39 20.28
C GLY A 395 29.94 0.47 20.35
N ALA A 396 30.33 1.11 19.25
CA ALA A 396 31.43 2.04 19.22
C ALA A 396 31.14 3.27 20.08
N LEU A 397 29.93 3.85 20.00
CA LEU A 397 29.50 4.95 20.88
C LEU A 397 29.54 4.56 22.36
N ALA A 398 29.24 3.31 22.69
CA ALA A 398 29.31 2.80 24.06
C ALA A 398 30.74 2.76 24.61
N SER A 399 31.75 2.66 23.74
CA SER A 399 33.16 2.66 24.12
C SER A 399 33.77 4.06 24.27
N ILE A 400 33.08 5.13 23.84
CA ILE A 400 33.59 6.50 23.92
C ILE A 400 33.54 6.99 25.38
N GLY A 401 34.71 7.31 25.94
CA GLY A 401 34.88 7.75 27.32
C GLY A 401 34.99 6.61 28.34
N ALA A 402 34.97 5.35 27.89
CA ALA A 402 35.33 4.20 28.71
C ALA A 402 36.86 4.03 28.65
N ASP A 403 37.60 4.85 29.41
CA ASP A 403 39.07 4.79 29.52
C ASP A 403 39.51 3.53 30.29
N GLY A 404 39.35 2.36 29.67
CA GLY A 404 39.78 1.06 30.22
C GLY A 404 38.94 0.50 31.36
N SER A 405 37.86 1.18 31.78
CA SER A 405 36.86 0.65 32.70
C SER A 405 35.85 -0.24 31.98
N ALA A 406 35.41 -1.33 32.60
CA ALA A 406 34.35 -2.21 32.09
C ALA A 406 32.96 -1.53 31.96
N ASP A 407 32.83 -0.30 32.44
CA ASP A 407 31.60 0.50 32.37
C ASP A 407 31.43 1.14 30.99
N LEU A 408 30.63 0.49 30.14
CA LEU A 408 30.19 1.03 28.86
C LEU A 408 29.30 2.26 29.05
N ASN A 409 29.52 3.29 28.24
CA ASN A 409 28.70 4.50 28.23
C ASN A 409 27.42 4.30 27.40
N TYR A 410 26.38 3.77 28.04
CA TYR A 410 25.10 3.48 27.40
C TYR A 410 24.32 4.72 26.91
N LEU A 411 24.69 5.93 27.36
CA LEU A 411 24.03 7.16 26.93
C LEU A 411 24.14 7.35 25.41
N GLY A 412 25.30 7.03 24.83
CA GLY A 412 25.53 7.11 23.40
C GLY A 412 24.60 6.18 22.60
N ILE A 413 24.42 4.94 23.08
CA ILE A 413 23.50 3.97 22.47
C ILE A 413 22.05 4.48 22.51
N GLN A 414 21.61 4.93 23.68
CA GLN A 414 20.23 5.37 23.93
C GLN A 414 19.85 6.58 23.07
N LEU A 415 20.71 7.60 23.04
CA LEU A 415 20.51 8.80 22.23
C LEU A 415 20.59 8.50 20.73
N PHE A 416 21.54 7.68 20.30
CA PHE A 416 21.66 7.28 18.90
C PHE A 416 20.39 6.57 18.42
N SER A 417 19.98 5.48 19.09
CA SER A 417 18.79 4.73 18.71
C SER A 417 17.52 5.59 18.78
N GLY A 418 17.38 6.41 19.81
CA GLY A 418 16.20 7.26 19.98
C GLY A 418 16.08 8.34 18.91
N THR A 419 17.17 9.06 18.62
CA THR A 419 17.16 10.18 17.66
C THR A 419 16.98 9.70 16.23
N VAL A 420 17.69 8.63 15.81
CA VAL A 420 17.56 8.11 14.44
C VAL A 420 16.17 7.53 14.20
N MET A 421 15.57 6.85 15.18
CA MET A 421 14.20 6.32 15.04
C MET A 421 13.13 7.41 15.08
N CYS A 422 13.37 8.55 15.74
CA CYS A 422 12.47 9.69 15.69
C CYS A 422 12.55 10.45 14.36
N PHE A 423 13.60 10.23 13.55
CA PHE A 423 13.75 10.79 12.21
C PHE A 423 12.86 10.07 11.18
N VAL A 424 11.58 9.83 11.52
CA VAL A 424 10.58 9.39 10.57
C VAL A 424 9.97 10.63 9.94
N ARG A 425 10.53 11.02 8.80
CA ARG A 425 9.91 12.06 7.97
C ARG A 425 8.51 11.58 7.60
N ARG A 426 7.48 12.38 7.92
CA ARG A 426 6.16 12.20 7.32
C ARG A 426 6.37 12.19 5.82
N THR A 427 6.22 11.01 5.23
CA THR A 427 5.95 10.86 3.81
C THR A 427 4.68 11.67 3.59
N ASN A 428 4.84 12.93 3.19
CA ASN A 428 3.82 13.56 2.38
C ASN A 428 3.78 12.70 1.13
N LEU A 429 2.99 11.63 1.18
CA LEU A 429 2.25 11.19 0.02
C LEU A 429 1.27 12.32 -0.27
N SER A 430 1.80 13.50 -0.62
CA SER A 430 1.21 14.21 -1.74
C SER A 430 1.27 13.15 -2.82
N HIS A 431 0.13 12.50 -3.09
CA HIS A 431 -0.02 11.78 -4.34
C HIS A 431 0.64 12.65 -5.41
N PRO A 432 1.37 12.09 -6.38
CA PRO A 432 1.77 12.85 -7.57
C PRO A 432 0.57 13.62 -8.18
N HIS A 433 -0.66 13.22 -7.86
CA HIS A 433 -1.90 13.92 -8.16
C HIS A 433 -2.24 15.14 -7.30
N GLU A 434 -1.77 15.32 -6.05
CA GLU A 434 -1.96 16.59 -5.31
C GLU A 434 -1.14 17.73 -5.95
N THR A 435 0.02 17.42 -6.54
CA THR A 435 0.83 18.39 -7.28
C THR A 435 0.26 18.70 -8.67
N LEU A 436 -0.56 17.81 -9.24
CA LEU A 436 -1.38 18.08 -10.44
C LEU A 436 -2.71 18.78 -10.08
N MET A 437 -3.28 18.53 -8.90
CA MET A 437 -4.53 19.18 -8.46
C MET A 437 -4.32 20.60 -7.91
N SER A 438 -3.15 20.88 -7.31
CA SER A 438 -2.82 22.22 -6.78
C SER A 438 -2.15 23.14 -7.81
N ARG A 439 -1.60 22.60 -8.90
CA ARG A 439 -1.17 23.40 -10.06
C ARG A 439 -2.29 23.42 -11.09
N ASP A 440 -3.12 24.47 -11.02
CA ASP A 440 -4.08 24.87 -12.04
C ASP A 440 -5.18 23.83 -12.40
N LEU A 441 -6.08 23.52 -11.46
CA LEU A 441 -7.47 23.08 -11.79
C LEU A 441 -8.34 24.22 -12.38
N GLY A 442 -7.72 25.32 -12.82
CA GLY A 442 -8.39 26.31 -13.64
C GLY A 442 -8.56 25.73 -15.03
N ILE A 443 -9.81 25.42 -15.40
CA ILE A 443 -10.15 24.90 -16.73
C ILE A 443 -9.69 25.92 -17.80
N ARG A 444 -8.52 25.74 -18.41
CA ARG A 444 -7.96 26.61 -19.46
C ARG A 444 -8.27 26.06 -20.85
N TYR A 445 -9.54 26.12 -21.28
CA TYR A 445 -9.86 25.84 -22.68
C TYR A 445 -9.40 26.95 -23.63
N LYS A 446 -9.00 26.53 -24.85
CA LYS A 446 -8.83 27.40 -26.01
C LYS A 446 -10.11 28.23 -26.22
N SER A 447 -9.95 29.49 -26.63
CA SER A 447 -10.99 30.53 -26.69
C SER A 447 -12.26 30.17 -27.46
N HIS A 448 -12.28 29.11 -28.26
CA HIS A 448 -13.42 28.74 -29.12
C HIS A 448 -14.57 28.01 -28.40
N TRP A 449 -14.35 27.36 -27.24
CA TRP A 449 -15.39 26.62 -26.50
C TRP A 449 -15.79 27.29 -25.17
N ARG A 450 -15.62 28.62 -25.05
CA ARG A 450 -16.05 29.43 -23.90
C ARG A 450 -17.11 30.44 -24.32
N ARG A 451 -18.13 29.97 -25.06
CA ARG A 451 -19.04 30.87 -25.77
C ARG A 451 -20.12 31.42 -24.86
N THR A 452 -20.76 30.57 -24.06
CA THR A 452 -21.93 30.99 -23.27
C THR A 452 -21.69 30.99 -21.77
N ILE A 453 -20.75 30.18 -21.28
CA ILE A 453 -20.39 30.12 -19.86
C ILE A 453 -18.88 30.00 -19.63
N LEU A 454 -18.47 30.29 -18.38
CA LEU A 454 -17.14 30.01 -17.86
C LEU A 454 -17.26 29.22 -16.56
N LEU A 455 -16.47 28.15 -16.42
CA LEU A 455 -16.34 27.42 -15.17
C LEU A 455 -15.16 27.99 -14.37
N GLU A 456 -15.44 28.49 -13.17
CA GLU A 456 -14.43 28.94 -12.19
C GLU A 456 -14.52 28.11 -10.92
N LYS A 457 -13.41 27.96 -10.18
CA LYS A 457 -13.45 27.32 -8.86
C LYS A 457 -14.47 28.05 -7.97
N LEU A 458 -15.38 27.31 -7.33
CA LEU A 458 -16.34 27.90 -6.41
C LEU A 458 -15.60 28.60 -5.26
N SER A 459 -16.03 29.81 -4.92
CA SER A 459 -15.43 30.61 -3.85
C SER A 459 -16.51 31.48 -3.20
N PRO A 460 -16.25 32.03 -2.00
CA PRO A 460 -17.22 32.85 -1.29
C PRO A 460 -17.75 34.05 -2.09
N LYS A 461 -16.98 34.58 -3.06
CA LYS A 461 -17.38 35.70 -3.92
C LYS A 461 -18.64 35.41 -4.74
N HIS A 462 -18.95 34.13 -5.00
CA HIS A 462 -20.09 33.73 -5.82
C HIS A 462 -21.40 33.62 -5.02
N ALA A 463 -21.35 33.74 -3.69
CA ALA A 463 -22.48 33.43 -2.83
C ALA A 463 -23.67 34.38 -3.05
N ASP A 464 -23.43 35.69 -3.19
CA ASP A 464 -24.51 36.67 -3.35
C ASP A 464 -25.26 36.53 -4.68
N ASP A 465 -24.52 36.31 -5.77
CA ASP A 465 -25.07 36.03 -7.10
C ASP A 465 -25.96 34.77 -7.07
N LEU A 466 -25.44 33.68 -6.48
CA LEU A 466 -26.13 32.40 -6.40
C LEU A 466 -27.35 32.47 -5.48
N PHE A 467 -27.26 33.17 -4.34
CA PHE A 467 -28.38 33.31 -3.41
C PHE A 467 -29.55 34.05 -4.05
N THR A 468 -29.27 35.09 -4.84
CA THR A 468 -30.31 35.86 -5.55
C THR A 468 -31.15 34.98 -6.49
N LEU A 469 -30.56 33.92 -7.05
CA LEU A 469 -31.19 33.04 -8.04
C LEU A 469 -31.67 31.70 -7.49
N THR A 470 -31.15 31.25 -6.35
CA THR A 470 -31.39 29.91 -5.80
C THR A 470 -31.84 29.90 -4.34
N GLY A 471 -31.66 30.99 -3.61
CA GLY A 471 -32.04 31.14 -2.21
C GLY A 471 -33.42 31.79 -2.03
N GLY A 472 -33.94 31.67 -0.80
CA GLY A 472 -35.29 32.08 -0.43
C GLY A 472 -36.30 30.94 -0.46
N LEU A 473 -37.44 31.15 0.20
CA LEU A 473 -38.54 30.17 0.33
C LEU A 473 -39.66 30.39 -0.69
N GLU A 474 -39.35 31.02 -1.84
CA GLU A 474 -40.29 31.08 -2.96
C GLU A 474 -40.45 29.67 -3.55
N PRO A 475 -41.67 29.19 -3.84
CA PRO A 475 -41.91 27.80 -4.23
C PRO A 475 -41.03 27.30 -5.40
N LEU A 476 -40.80 28.15 -6.41
CA LEU A 476 -39.98 27.80 -7.57
C LEU A 476 -38.49 27.65 -7.24
N ARG A 477 -37.97 28.41 -6.26
CA ARG A 477 -36.57 28.32 -5.83
C ARG A 477 -36.38 27.19 -4.84
N GLU A 478 -37.35 26.99 -3.96
CA GLU A 478 -37.36 25.88 -3.01
C GLU A 478 -37.32 24.53 -3.74
N ALA A 479 -38.11 24.38 -4.81
CA ALA A 479 -38.14 23.18 -5.64
C ALA A 479 -36.78 22.83 -6.30
N LEU A 480 -35.86 23.80 -6.49
CA LEU A 480 -34.51 23.51 -6.99
C LEU A 480 -33.72 22.61 -6.03
N TRP A 481 -34.05 22.65 -4.74
CA TRP A 481 -33.34 21.92 -3.69
C TRP A 481 -33.94 20.56 -3.39
N ASP A 482 -35.09 20.19 -3.97
CA ASP A 482 -35.84 18.97 -3.65
C ASP A 482 -34.95 17.71 -3.64
N TYR A 483 -34.08 17.59 -4.64
CA TYR A 483 -33.19 16.43 -4.82
C TYR A 483 -31.72 16.69 -4.44
N MET A 484 -31.42 17.84 -3.83
CA MET A 484 -30.08 18.17 -3.32
C MET A 484 -29.84 17.57 -1.94
N PHE A 485 -28.56 17.46 -1.56
CA PHE A 485 -28.15 16.90 -0.26
C PHE A 485 -28.45 17.83 0.91
N ASP A 486 -28.42 19.14 0.65
CA ASP A 486 -28.64 20.23 1.60
C ASP A 486 -29.67 21.23 1.04
N GLY A 487 -29.93 22.30 1.80
CA GLY A 487 -30.96 23.28 1.48
C GLY A 487 -32.40 22.75 1.66
N PRO A 488 -33.41 23.54 1.30
CA PRO A 488 -33.34 24.93 0.80
C PRO A 488 -32.79 25.90 1.86
N TYR A 489 -32.33 27.07 1.41
CA TYR A 489 -31.75 28.10 2.28
C TYR A 489 -32.68 29.32 2.33
N SER A 490 -33.20 29.64 3.51
CA SER A 490 -34.10 30.79 3.73
C SER A 490 -33.34 32.11 3.87
N ASP A 491 -32.11 32.07 4.38
CA ASP A 491 -31.29 33.26 4.66
C ASP A 491 -29.93 33.23 3.94
N ALA A 492 -29.43 34.43 3.62
CA ALA A 492 -28.21 34.60 2.84
C ALA A 492 -26.94 34.20 3.60
N GLU A 493 -26.91 34.35 4.93
CA GLU A 493 -25.73 34.09 5.75
C GLU A 493 -25.46 32.58 5.91
N THR A 494 -26.52 31.79 6.14
CA THR A 494 -26.43 30.33 6.12
C THR A 494 -26.02 29.81 4.74
N PHE A 495 -26.54 30.43 3.67
CA PHE A 495 -26.14 30.09 2.30
C PHE A 495 -24.66 30.41 2.03
N LYS A 496 -24.19 31.60 2.40
CA LYS A 496 -22.76 31.98 2.31
C LYS A 496 -21.87 30.99 3.05
N THR A 497 -22.27 30.56 4.24
CA THR A 497 -21.54 29.56 5.03
C THR A 497 -21.44 28.23 4.29
N SER A 498 -22.53 27.79 3.64
CA SER A 498 -22.53 26.58 2.80
C SER A 498 -21.59 26.73 1.59
N ILE A 499 -21.63 27.87 0.89
CA ILE A 499 -20.73 28.13 -0.25
C ILE A 499 -19.27 28.17 0.19
N ALA A 500 -18.97 28.78 1.33
CA ALA A 500 -17.63 28.79 1.91
C ALA A 500 -17.16 27.36 2.21
N SER A 501 -17.99 26.53 2.86
CA SER A 501 -17.68 25.14 3.12
C SER A 501 -17.47 24.32 1.84
N LYS A 502 -18.29 24.53 0.81
CA LYS A 502 -18.14 23.87 -0.50
C LYS A 502 -16.86 24.31 -1.22
N SER A 503 -16.47 25.59 -1.09
CA SER A 503 -15.27 26.13 -1.76
C SER A 503 -13.95 25.54 -1.26
N THR A 504 -13.93 25.02 -0.03
CA THR A 504 -12.77 24.35 0.57
C THR A 504 -12.74 22.84 0.34
N SER A 505 -13.82 22.27 -0.20
CA SER A 505 -13.92 20.84 -0.46
C SER A 505 -13.01 20.40 -1.61
N THR A 506 -12.35 19.26 -1.45
CA THR A 506 -11.51 18.61 -2.48
C THR A 506 -12.23 17.47 -3.19
N ASP A 507 -13.20 16.82 -2.53
CA ASP A 507 -14.17 15.90 -3.11
C ASP A 507 -15.48 15.99 -2.28
N PRO A 508 -16.56 16.57 -2.82
CA PRO A 508 -16.69 17.12 -4.18
C PRO A 508 -15.80 18.35 -4.44
N PHE A 509 -15.25 18.47 -5.65
CA PHE A 509 -14.58 19.67 -6.14
C PHE A 509 -15.56 20.55 -6.92
N PHE A 510 -15.88 21.74 -6.39
CA PHE A 510 -16.95 22.59 -6.90
C PHE A 510 -16.49 23.65 -7.89
N TYR A 511 -17.29 23.83 -8.94
CA TYR A 511 -17.19 24.89 -9.94
C TYR A 511 -18.43 25.79 -9.88
N ALA A 512 -18.23 27.10 -9.95
CA ALA A 512 -19.26 28.07 -10.26
C ALA A 512 -19.38 28.24 -11.78
N ILE A 513 -20.62 28.41 -12.25
CA ILE A 513 -20.95 28.62 -13.66
C ILE A 513 -21.21 30.11 -13.85
N ILE A 514 -20.27 30.80 -14.48
CA ILE A 514 -20.33 32.23 -14.74
C ILE A 514 -20.96 32.46 -16.11
N ASP A 515 -21.98 33.30 -16.17
CA ASP A 515 -22.64 33.63 -17.43
C ASP A 515 -21.73 34.50 -18.32
N LYS A 516 -21.58 34.12 -19.59
CA LYS A 516 -20.84 34.89 -20.60
C LYS A 516 -21.71 35.35 -21.76
N ARG A 517 -23.04 35.24 -21.63
CA ARG A 517 -23.99 35.74 -22.64
C ARG A 517 -24.18 37.25 -22.47
N ASN A 518 -23.42 38.03 -23.24
CA ASN A 518 -23.34 39.51 -23.13
C ASN A 518 -24.70 40.25 -23.20
N SER A 519 -25.74 39.63 -23.77
CA SER A 519 -27.08 40.22 -23.91
C SER A 519 -27.99 40.06 -22.67
N LEU A 520 -27.54 39.33 -21.63
CA LEU A 520 -28.35 39.05 -20.44
C LEU A 520 -27.90 39.88 -19.22
N SER A 521 -28.84 40.23 -18.35
CA SER A 521 -28.58 40.93 -17.08
C SER A 521 -27.75 40.10 -16.08
N THR A 522 -27.61 38.81 -16.35
CA THR A 522 -26.79 37.85 -15.59
C THR A 522 -25.34 37.80 -16.07
N PHE A 523 -24.97 38.51 -17.13
CA PHE A 523 -23.61 38.53 -17.65
C PHE A 523 -22.57 38.80 -16.55
N GLY A 524 -21.56 37.92 -16.46
CA GLY A 524 -20.50 37.99 -15.46
C GLY A 524 -20.88 37.48 -14.06
N LYS A 525 -22.14 37.09 -13.81
CA LYS A 525 -22.60 36.58 -12.53
C LYS A 525 -22.58 35.06 -12.46
N ALA A 526 -22.46 34.52 -11.25
CA ALA A 526 -22.62 33.08 -11.01
C ALA A 526 -24.10 32.68 -11.07
N ILE A 527 -24.47 31.85 -12.06
CA ILE A 527 -25.87 31.43 -12.32
C ILE A 527 -26.14 29.96 -11.97
N GLY A 528 -25.16 29.28 -11.41
CA GLY A 528 -25.27 27.90 -10.95
C GLY A 528 -23.91 27.37 -10.47
N PHE A 529 -23.92 26.15 -9.96
CA PHE A 529 -22.69 25.43 -9.62
C PHE A 529 -22.84 23.94 -9.91
N LEU A 530 -21.73 23.25 -10.09
CA LEU A 530 -21.67 21.80 -10.17
C LEU A 530 -20.32 21.30 -9.66
N SER A 531 -20.15 19.99 -9.50
CA SER A 531 -18.91 19.43 -8.97
C SER A 531 -18.46 18.19 -9.73
N LEU A 532 -17.14 17.98 -9.71
CA LEU A 532 -16.56 16.66 -9.89
C LEU A 532 -16.45 16.02 -8.51
N MET A 533 -16.99 14.81 -8.34
CA MET A 533 -17.06 14.14 -7.05
C MET A 533 -16.87 12.64 -7.16
N ARG A 534 -16.84 11.96 -6.00
CA ARG A 534 -16.62 10.51 -5.91
C ARG A 534 -15.40 10.11 -6.76
N ILE A 535 -14.33 10.86 -6.56
CA ILE A 535 -13.14 10.78 -7.37
C ILE A 535 -12.44 9.49 -6.93
N THR A 536 -12.37 8.51 -7.84
CA THR A 536 -11.73 7.20 -7.59
C THR A 536 -10.56 7.01 -8.55
N PRO A 537 -9.41 7.66 -8.30
CA PRO A 537 -8.26 7.60 -9.21
C PRO A 537 -7.79 6.17 -9.48
N ASP A 538 -7.79 5.31 -8.46
CA ASP A 538 -7.40 3.89 -8.55
C ASP A 538 -8.26 3.08 -9.54
N HIS A 539 -9.46 3.56 -9.86
CA HIS A 539 -10.39 2.93 -10.78
C HIS A 539 -10.62 3.75 -12.05
N LEU A 540 -9.96 4.92 -12.13
CA LEU A 540 -10.12 5.92 -13.17
C LEU A 540 -11.61 6.28 -13.38
N GLY A 541 -12.38 6.34 -12.29
CA GLY A 541 -13.78 6.74 -12.25
C GLY A 541 -13.98 8.10 -11.56
N ILE A 542 -14.81 8.96 -12.14
CA ILE A 542 -15.17 10.27 -11.58
C ILE A 542 -16.63 10.59 -11.86
N GLU A 543 -17.31 11.27 -10.93
CA GLU A 543 -18.73 11.59 -11.04
C GLU A 543 -18.94 13.09 -11.27
N ILE A 544 -19.88 13.46 -12.16
CA ILE A 544 -20.46 14.80 -12.14
C ILE A 544 -21.68 14.77 -11.22
N GLY A 545 -21.65 15.60 -10.18
CA GLY A 545 -22.70 15.65 -9.18
C GLY A 545 -22.85 17.01 -8.53
N ASN A 546 -23.79 17.10 -7.59
CA ASN A 546 -24.16 18.35 -6.93
C ASN A 546 -24.49 19.50 -7.92
N VAL A 547 -25.23 19.16 -8.98
CA VAL A 547 -25.56 20.09 -10.08
C VAL A 547 -26.73 20.98 -9.67
N MET A 548 -26.44 22.26 -9.40
CA MET A 548 -27.41 23.30 -9.10
C MET A 548 -27.50 24.28 -10.26
N TYR A 549 -28.58 24.20 -11.04
CA TYR A 549 -28.87 25.14 -12.12
C TYR A 549 -30.03 26.04 -11.72
N SER A 550 -29.78 27.35 -11.65
CA SER A 550 -30.86 28.33 -11.51
C SER A 550 -31.77 28.34 -12.74
N ALA A 551 -32.94 28.97 -12.61
CA ALA A 551 -33.87 29.16 -13.72
C ALA A 551 -33.21 29.86 -14.94
N ALA A 552 -32.22 30.73 -14.72
CA ALA A 552 -31.49 31.43 -15.78
C ALA A 552 -30.53 30.53 -16.60
N LEU A 553 -30.22 29.33 -16.08
CA LEU A 553 -29.31 28.37 -16.71
C LEU A 553 -30.06 27.15 -17.27
N GLN A 554 -31.16 26.73 -16.65
CA GLN A 554 -31.91 25.56 -17.08
C GLN A 554 -32.41 25.70 -18.53
N ARG A 555 -32.28 24.62 -19.32
CA ARG A 555 -32.71 24.54 -20.73
C ARG A 555 -32.01 25.56 -21.64
N THR A 556 -30.77 25.92 -21.33
CA THR A 556 -29.94 26.81 -22.17
C THR A 556 -28.71 26.07 -22.70
N THR A 557 -28.07 26.62 -23.74
CA THR A 557 -26.79 26.11 -24.27
C THR A 557 -25.72 26.01 -23.18
N GLY A 558 -25.67 26.97 -22.25
CA GLY A 558 -24.70 26.99 -21.15
C GLY A 558 -24.82 25.78 -20.21
N ALA A 559 -26.02 25.25 -20.00
CA ALA A 559 -26.20 24.06 -19.17
C ALA A 559 -25.56 22.80 -19.79
N THR A 560 -25.60 22.67 -21.12
CA THR A 560 -24.94 21.59 -21.85
C THR A 560 -23.43 21.84 -21.98
N GLU A 561 -23.04 23.08 -22.26
CA GLU A 561 -21.62 23.49 -22.34
C GLU A 561 -20.89 23.19 -21.02
N ALA A 562 -21.50 23.47 -19.86
CA ALA A 562 -20.91 23.15 -18.55
C ALA A 562 -20.58 21.65 -18.37
N ILE A 563 -21.46 20.75 -18.83
CA ILE A 563 -21.22 19.31 -18.76
C ILE A 563 -20.16 18.88 -19.77
N TYR A 564 -20.19 19.41 -21.00
CA TYR A 564 -19.17 19.14 -22.01
C TYR A 564 -17.77 19.51 -21.49
N LEU A 565 -17.61 20.71 -20.90
CA LEU A 565 -16.32 21.16 -20.37
C LEU A 565 -15.81 20.26 -19.25
N LEU A 566 -16.68 19.80 -18.33
CA LEU A 566 -16.26 18.84 -17.30
C LEU A 566 -15.95 17.45 -17.86
N ALA A 567 -16.73 16.96 -18.82
CA ALA A 567 -16.47 15.67 -19.46
C ALA A 567 -15.15 15.68 -20.23
N GLN A 568 -14.91 16.73 -21.02
CA GLN A 568 -13.66 16.96 -21.74
C GLN A 568 -12.47 17.03 -20.77
N HIS A 569 -12.63 17.74 -19.66
CA HIS A 569 -11.60 17.84 -18.62
C HIS A 569 -11.35 16.47 -17.96
N ALA A 570 -12.40 15.74 -17.58
CA ALA A 570 -12.31 14.42 -16.99
C ALA A 570 -11.59 13.40 -17.89
N PHE A 571 -11.96 13.31 -19.17
CA PHE A 571 -11.43 12.29 -20.09
C PHE A 571 -10.07 12.63 -20.71
N HIS A 572 -9.79 13.90 -21.02
CA HIS A 572 -8.58 14.28 -21.77
C HIS A 572 -7.54 15.03 -20.96
N GLU A 573 -7.93 15.81 -19.94
CA GLU A 573 -6.95 16.52 -19.10
C GLU A 573 -6.58 15.70 -17.87
N LEU A 574 -7.58 15.09 -17.22
CA LEU A 574 -7.39 14.27 -16.02
C LEU A 574 -7.15 12.79 -16.34
N GLY A 575 -7.49 12.32 -17.55
CA GLY A 575 -7.22 10.95 -18.01
C GLY A 575 -8.09 9.87 -17.39
N TYR A 576 -9.28 10.21 -16.88
CA TYR A 576 -10.24 9.22 -16.35
C TYR A 576 -10.80 8.36 -17.48
N ARG A 577 -11.17 7.11 -17.17
CA ARG A 577 -11.75 6.16 -18.14
C ARG A 577 -13.27 6.06 -18.07
N ARG A 578 -13.86 6.57 -16.99
CA ARG A 578 -15.29 6.49 -16.70
C ARG A 578 -15.79 7.77 -16.04
N LEU A 579 -16.82 8.35 -16.63
CA LEU A 579 -17.56 9.50 -16.10
C LEU A 579 -18.95 9.04 -15.66
N GLU A 580 -19.31 9.32 -14.42
CA GLU A 580 -20.56 8.89 -13.82
C GLU A 580 -21.54 10.05 -13.64
N TRP A 581 -22.83 9.75 -13.73
CA TRP A 581 -23.91 10.65 -13.36
C TRP A 581 -24.90 9.91 -12.47
N LYS A 582 -25.19 10.47 -11.29
CA LYS A 582 -26.15 9.88 -10.34
C LYS A 582 -27.18 10.90 -9.93
N CYS A 583 -28.42 10.44 -9.93
CA CYS A 583 -29.54 11.26 -9.47
C CYS A 583 -30.53 10.40 -8.70
N HIS A 584 -31.43 11.05 -7.96
CA HIS A 584 -32.55 10.35 -7.38
C HIS A 584 -33.40 9.72 -8.50
N SER A 585 -33.85 8.48 -8.31
CA SER A 585 -34.69 7.75 -9.27
C SER A 585 -35.98 8.50 -9.69
N LEU A 586 -36.51 9.35 -8.80
CA LEU A 586 -37.70 10.17 -9.00
C LEU A 586 -37.40 11.54 -9.65
N ASN A 587 -36.12 11.92 -9.78
CA ASN A 587 -35.72 13.16 -10.45
C ASN A 587 -35.70 12.96 -11.97
N GLU A 588 -36.90 12.91 -12.56
CA GLU A 588 -37.10 12.75 -14.00
C GLU A 588 -36.35 13.81 -14.85
N PRO A 589 -36.31 15.10 -14.49
CA PRO A 589 -35.54 16.09 -15.24
C PRO A 589 -34.03 15.75 -15.33
N SER A 590 -33.41 15.32 -14.23
CA SER A 590 -31.99 14.93 -14.21
C SER A 590 -31.74 13.65 -15.01
N ARG A 591 -32.63 12.66 -14.90
CA ARG A 591 -32.57 11.41 -15.67
C ARG A 591 -32.65 11.66 -17.18
N ARG A 592 -33.58 12.51 -17.61
CA ARG A 592 -33.69 12.92 -19.02
C ARG A 592 -32.47 13.69 -19.49
N ALA A 593 -31.87 14.53 -18.64
CA ALA A 593 -30.64 15.24 -18.98
C ALA A 593 -29.47 14.27 -19.19
N ALA A 594 -29.25 13.31 -18.29
CA ALA A 594 -28.20 12.30 -18.43
C ALA A 594 -28.31 11.52 -19.75
N LEU A 595 -29.51 11.00 -20.06
CA LEU A 595 -29.77 10.29 -21.31
C LEU A 595 -29.56 11.16 -22.55
N ARG A 596 -30.03 12.42 -22.52
CA ARG A 596 -29.83 13.39 -23.62
C ARG A 596 -28.34 13.66 -23.88
N LEU A 597 -27.55 13.75 -22.82
CA LEU A 597 -26.13 14.11 -22.86
C LEU A 597 -25.19 12.97 -23.28
N GLY A 598 -25.67 11.73 -23.35
CA GLY A 598 -24.82 10.60 -23.76
C GLY A 598 -24.71 9.48 -22.75
N PHE A 599 -25.17 9.69 -21.51
CA PHE A 599 -24.94 8.71 -20.47
C PHE A 599 -25.83 7.48 -20.65
N SER A 600 -25.23 6.30 -20.57
CA SER A 600 -25.89 4.99 -20.58
C SER A 600 -26.44 4.67 -19.19
N PHE A 601 -27.69 4.20 -19.11
CA PHE A 601 -28.32 3.81 -17.84
C PHE A 601 -27.85 2.43 -17.39
N GLU A 602 -27.43 2.31 -16.13
CA GLU A 602 -26.86 1.07 -15.59
C GLU A 602 -27.70 0.40 -14.50
N GLY A 603 -28.64 1.13 -13.89
CA GLY A 603 -29.55 0.55 -12.91
C GLY A 603 -30.01 1.50 -11.81
N ILE A 604 -30.88 0.98 -10.93
CA ILE A 604 -31.35 1.68 -9.73
C ILE A 604 -30.83 0.96 -8.50
N PHE A 605 -30.05 1.67 -7.69
CA PHE A 605 -29.62 1.20 -6.39
C PHE A 605 -30.67 1.60 -5.34
N ARG A 606 -31.47 0.62 -4.92
CA ARG A 606 -32.61 0.80 -4.00
C ARG A 606 -32.12 1.04 -2.57
N GLN A 607 -32.83 1.91 -1.86
CA GLN A 607 -32.51 2.31 -0.49
C GLN A 607 -31.05 2.72 -0.30
N HIS A 608 -30.49 3.42 -1.29
CA HIS A 608 -29.08 3.79 -1.28
C HIS A 608 -28.75 4.75 -0.13
N MET A 609 -29.60 5.76 0.12
CA MET A 609 -29.33 6.80 1.11
C MET A 609 -30.61 7.30 1.78
N ILE A 610 -30.45 7.90 2.97
CA ILE A 610 -31.48 8.75 3.58
C ILE A 610 -31.03 10.20 3.43
N ILE A 611 -31.74 10.99 2.62
CA ILE A 611 -31.44 12.41 2.39
C ILE A 611 -32.61 13.24 2.88
N LYS A 612 -32.35 14.23 3.75
CA LYS A 612 -33.37 15.10 4.35
C LYS A 612 -34.56 14.31 4.93
N GLY A 613 -34.26 13.20 5.61
CA GLY A 613 -35.25 12.33 6.25
C GLY A 613 -36.06 11.43 5.30
N ARG A 614 -35.75 11.39 4.00
CA ARG A 614 -36.47 10.59 3.00
C ARG A 614 -35.57 9.52 2.39
N ASN A 615 -36.17 8.39 2.01
CA ASN A 615 -35.48 7.34 1.27
C ASN A 615 -35.09 7.84 -0.13
N ARG A 616 -33.86 7.57 -0.56
CA ARG A 616 -33.37 7.83 -1.90
C ARG A 616 -32.91 6.55 -2.57
N ASP A 617 -33.65 6.14 -3.60
CA ASP A 617 -33.12 5.22 -4.59
C ASP A 617 -32.32 6.02 -5.63
N THR A 618 -31.16 5.51 -6.03
CA THR A 618 -30.25 6.25 -6.92
C THR A 618 -30.23 5.59 -8.29
N ALA A 619 -30.56 6.36 -9.33
CA ALA A 619 -30.38 5.94 -10.72
C ALA A 619 -28.95 6.24 -11.16
N TRP A 620 -28.27 5.23 -11.70
CA TRP A 620 -26.88 5.27 -12.13
C TRP A 620 -26.77 5.36 -13.64
N TYR A 621 -25.91 6.24 -14.09
CA TYR A 621 -25.57 6.40 -15.49
C TYR A 621 -24.06 6.61 -15.67
N SER A 622 -23.52 6.25 -16.84
CA SER A 622 -22.11 6.44 -17.15
C SER A 622 -21.84 6.77 -18.61
N ILE A 623 -20.69 7.39 -18.86
CA ILE A 623 -20.01 7.44 -20.16
C ILE A 623 -18.62 6.81 -19.97
N LEU A 624 -18.23 5.94 -20.89
CA LEU A 624 -16.88 5.39 -20.96
C LEU A 624 -16.01 6.25 -21.88
N LYS A 625 -14.69 6.21 -21.66
CA LYS A 625 -13.75 7.01 -22.46
C LYS A 625 -13.84 6.71 -23.96
N ASP A 626 -13.99 5.44 -24.33
CA ASP A 626 -14.10 5.06 -25.74
C ASP A 626 -15.40 5.60 -26.35
N GLU A 627 -16.53 5.54 -25.63
CA GLU A 627 -17.81 6.14 -26.07
C GLU A 627 -17.69 7.66 -26.26
N TRP A 628 -16.94 8.33 -25.36
CA TRP A 628 -16.62 9.75 -25.47
C TRP A 628 -15.80 10.06 -26.73
N ASP A 629 -14.69 9.36 -26.91
CA ASP A 629 -13.70 9.60 -27.95
C ASP A 629 -14.23 9.21 -29.35
N THR A 630 -15.03 8.15 -29.45
CA THR A 630 -15.53 7.63 -30.73
C THR A 630 -16.62 8.50 -31.34
N SER A 631 -17.61 8.96 -30.57
CA SER A 631 -18.80 9.62 -31.17
C SER A 631 -19.41 10.76 -30.35
N LEU A 632 -19.44 10.66 -29.01
CA LEU A 632 -20.14 11.63 -28.18
C LEU A 632 -19.49 13.01 -28.19
N LYS A 633 -18.16 13.08 -28.10
CA LYS A 633 -17.43 14.35 -28.16
C LYS A 633 -17.74 15.14 -29.42
N GLY A 634 -17.61 14.50 -30.59
CA GLY A 634 -17.88 15.13 -31.88
C GLY A 634 -19.34 15.56 -32.03
N SER A 635 -20.28 14.77 -31.50
CA SER A 635 -21.71 15.12 -31.50
C SER A 635 -22.00 16.35 -30.63
N MET A 636 -21.39 16.44 -29.45
CA MET A 636 -21.53 17.60 -28.56
C MET A 636 -20.87 18.85 -29.15
N GLU A 637 -19.72 18.73 -29.79
CA GLU A 637 -19.03 19.84 -30.47
C GLU A 637 -19.86 20.38 -31.65
N LYS A 638 -20.46 19.50 -32.46
CA LYS A 638 -21.40 19.90 -33.51
C LYS A 638 -22.62 20.62 -32.93
N TRP A 639 -23.17 20.11 -31.83
CA TRP A 639 -24.35 20.72 -31.20
C TRP A 639 -24.03 22.09 -30.59
N LEU A 640 -22.86 22.25 -29.97
CA LEU A 640 -22.39 23.50 -29.35
C LEU A 640 -21.92 24.55 -30.37
N ASN A 641 -21.71 24.15 -31.62
CA ASN A 641 -21.30 25.06 -32.69
C ASN A 641 -22.32 26.19 -32.88
N ALA A 642 -21.83 27.41 -33.12
CA ALA A 642 -22.66 28.58 -33.35
C ALA A 642 -23.63 28.45 -34.52
N GLU A 643 -23.26 27.71 -35.55
CA GLU A 643 -24.09 27.45 -36.72
C GLU A 643 -25.31 26.57 -36.41
N ASN A 644 -25.29 25.84 -35.28
CA ASN A 644 -26.42 25.03 -34.85
C ASN A 644 -27.49 25.83 -34.08
N PHE A 645 -27.36 27.15 -33.97
CA PHE A 645 -28.34 28.01 -33.31
C PHE A 645 -28.77 29.15 -34.22
N GLY A 646 -30.09 29.32 -34.39
CA GLY A 646 -30.70 30.40 -35.16
C GLY A 646 -30.61 31.77 -34.46
N GLU A 647 -31.04 32.83 -35.15
CA GLU A 647 -31.06 34.20 -34.62
C GLU A 647 -31.96 34.37 -33.38
N ASP A 648 -32.96 33.51 -33.22
CA ASP A 648 -33.87 33.44 -32.07
C ASP A 648 -33.28 32.63 -30.90
N GLY A 649 -32.07 32.06 -31.05
CA GLY A 649 -31.42 31.19 -30.08
C GLY A 649 -31.94 29.75 -30.05
N GLY A 650 -32.84 29.38 -30.96
CA GLY A 650 -33.34 28.02 -31.13
C GLY A 650 -32.28 27.10 -31.75
N GLN A 651 -32.20 25.85 -31.28
CA GLN A 651 -31.32 24.84 -31.89
C GLN A 651 -31.86 24.42 -33.27
N VAL A 652 -31.00 24.34 -34.28
CA VAL A 652 -31.33 23.86 -35.63
C VAL A 652 -31.46 22.34 -35.63
N ARG A 653 -30.48 21.65 -35.02
CA ARG A 653 -30.47 20.21 -34.83
C ARG A 653 -30.41 19.87 -33.34
N SER A 654 -31.18 18.87 -32.93
CA SER A 654 -31.12 18.41 -31.54
C SER A 654 -29.85 17.60 -31.29
N LEU A 655 -29.38 17.59 -30.03
CA LEU A 655 -28.23 16.77 -29.65
C LEU A 655 -28.50 15.27 -29.86
N GLN A 656 -29.76 14.85 -29.77
CA GLN A 656 -30.16 13.46 -29.99
C GLN A 656 -30.01 13.07 -31.47
N ASP A 657 -30.41 13.95 -32.40
CA ASP A 657 -30.26 13.71 -33.84
C ASP A 657 -28.77 13.60 -34.23
N LEU A 658 -27.93 14.51 -33.70
CA LEU A 658 -26.50 14.52 -33.97
C LEU A 658 -25.79 13.27 -33.42
N ARG A 659 -26.26 12.75 -32.29
CA ARG A 659 -25.76 11.51 -31.70
C ARG A 659 -26.18 10.28 -32.49
N ALA A 660 -27.42 10.25 -33.01
CA ALA A 660 -27.92 9.14 -33.82
C ALA A 660 -27.17 8.98 -35.15
N GLU A 661 -26.63 10.06 -35.72
CA GLU A 661 -25.80 10.01 -36.92
C GLU A 661 -24.36 9.55 -36.69
N SER A 662 -23.89 9.60 -35.43
CA SER A 662 -22.49 9.36 -35.08
C SER A 662 -22.24 7.99 -34.42
N GLY A 663 -23.31 7.24 -34.12
CA GLY A 663 -23.25 5.93 -33.45
C GLY A 663 -23.84 4.82 -34.30
#